data_AF-A0A954KDD9-F1
#
_entry.id   AF-A0A954KDD9-F1
#
_cell.length_a   1.000
_cell.length_b   1.000
_cell.length_c   1.000
_cell.angle_alpha   90.00
_cell.angle_beta   90.00
_cell.angle_gamma   90.00
#
_symmetry.space_group_name_H-M   'P 1'
#
loop_
_entity.id
_entity.type
_entity.pdbx_description
1 polymer ?
#
loop_
_entity_poly.entity_id
_entity_poly.type
_entity_poly.pdbx_seq_one_letter_code
_entity_poly.pdbx_strand_id
1 'polypeptide(L)'
;MISSERTTDPSNDLENLRQIDALCDEFEAALLSGDTPRLEDYLDRIEPQYRSALLRELLPLELDACARQGMKLTQRDFEQRFPDEHQVVAETFLERQTRLTTVDEFLSRIDQTGLIDTEELKSHITSSHSSSCELSQQLIEQGLLTEYQTRVLLQPNSQPLVLGDYDILEEIGKGGMGQVYKARHRRMERLVAIKTLPHAEAFDEQWRVRFQREVKAAARLSHPHIVTAYDAREDNGIDYLVMEYVDGDDLGQLVRAGGPLPITEALDCILQAARGLKYAHQQGVVHRDIKPTNLLLDQNGTVKVLDMGLARIEPVAGVSSESATDLTGTGTVMGTVDYMAPEQAQNTKLADHRSDIYSLGITLYYLLTGKPAYSGSTAMERLLAHREQPIPSLRESVEEREKVSSCNRELPPNDWQAIETIFQHMIAKRPDDRYQSMTDLIRDLDPLVQRLNSSSDIATRTLSPIDSSASETQRQREGFDTDTHPDRPAPASRMMRSSRAGDSEGNTDQVSLAETKLDTPSTAAGSTWGGSRRHWLIGVAVAGLPALLAGLVLRFNTSAGEVVLTINDPNANGADVSINDQHVLTITSEGQETITITPNEKEQTLTISHPDFETQTESFTLKDDGGAVAFTVSLKPKQAVAKDPMMRGPNTPPPTLVSSDVDREAAKWVLTMGGRVTVYVHPEGQRDVDPTENLPEETFALFNVFLNGQTGVVDQAAQHLKNASGLQMLDLEGIAVSDEFMGYLSNWPVLRQLNVSDTGVTDAGLTHLSSLEKLQFLQLIRTEITDAGLESVAGVKSLTNLDLQSTKISNDGLHWLHDLPNLGSLSLRFTALTDAGLDHIAQFDQLTSLGLEGTKITDAGLTKLSNLKQLVSLDVRSTGVTAAGVAAFKDSLPDCEVVSNFTRDRVAAEWVLSRGGRVSVYIHPRGNQDAESPKDLPHENFTLHAVSFEGIADIDDADLRNLEGLENLQLVTLSGTAISDVSLRQMNQWPKLFLLSLMDTQVTDQGIQELSQARNLANLQLIRVPMTGEGLKSLLPLKKLVTLDLQSTEITDDDLPLLAEFPKLTSLSLRYTKMTDTGLKEVAKLNQLKNLGLQGVKITDAGLDQLQNLKQLEQLDLRNTRVTEAGVRSLREALPDCTIQFETE
;
A
#
# COMPACT_ATOMS: atom_id res chain seq x y z
N MET A 1 -80.10 9.11 -5.26
CA MET A 1 -80.39 7.68 -5.51
C MET A 1 -79.08 6.99 -5.90
N ILE A 2 -79.03 5.67 -5.79
CA ILE A 2 -77.80 4.87 -5.85
C ILE A 2 -77.37 4.62 -7.31
N SER A 3 -76.05 4.58 -7.55
CA SER A 3 -75.30 3.59 -8.38
C SER A 3 -74.24 4.19 -9.31
N SER A 4 -72.96 4.02 -8.95
CA SER A 4 -71.88 3.52 -9.83
C SER A 4 -70.51 3.64 -9.13
N GLU A 5 -70.26 2.84 -8.11
CA GLU A 5 -68.88 2.59 -7.66
C GLU A 5 -68.19 1.73 -8.73
N ARG A 6 -66.97 2.11 -9.13
CA ARG A 6 -66.14 1.26 -9.99
C ARG A 6 -65.40 0.27 -9.11
N THR A 7 -65.61 -1.01 -9.35
CA THR A 7 -64.66 -2.05 -8.94
C THR A 7 -63.35 -1.81 -9.68
N THR A 8 -62.23 -1.75 -8.95
CA THR A 8 -60.91 -1.97 -9.55
C THR A 8 -60.82 -3.42 -10.03
N ASP A 9 -60.17 -3.63 -11.17
CA ASP A 9 -59.98 -4.96 -11.76
C ASP A 9 -58.60 -5.47 -11.36
N PRO A 10 -58.47 -6.58 -10.60
CA PRO A 10 -57.18 -7.05 -10.10
C PRO A 10 -56.23 -7.53 -11.22
N SER A 11 -56.73 -7.74 -12.44
CA SER A 11 -55.85 -7.96 -13.59
C SER A 11 -55.02 -6.73 -13.97
N ASN A 12 -55.52 -5.53 -13.65
CA ASN A 12 -54.85 -4.26 -13.95
C ASN A 12 -53.74 -3.94 -12.94
N ASP A 13 -53.92 -4.30 -11.66
CA ASP A 13 -52.86 -4.18 -10.63
C ASP A 13 -51.66 -5.08 -10.96
N LEU A 14 -51.89 -6.32 -11.40
CA LEU A 14 -50.81 -7.26 -11.73
C LEU A 14 -50.01 -6.81 -12.96
N GLU A 15 -50.66 -6.21 -13.96
CA GLU A 15 -49.98 -5.67 -15.13
C GLU A 15 -49.23 -4.36 -14.82
N ASN A 16 -49.80 -3.49 -13.98
CA ASN A 16 -49.10 -2.30 -13.48
C ASN A 16 -47.85 -2.66 -12.65
N LEU A 17 -47.87 -3.75 -11.86
CA LEU A 17 -46.69 -4.24 -11.13
C LEU A 17 -45.59 -4.74 -12.09
N ARG A 18 -45.94 -5.57 -13.08
CA ARG A 18 -45.00 -5.98 -14.14
C ARG A 18 -44.44 -4.79 -14.93
N GLN A 19 -45.22 -3.73 -15.05
CA GLN A 19 -44.79 -2.49 -15.69
C GLN A 19 -43.79 -1.71 -14.82
N ILE A 20 -43.83 -1.82 -13.48
CA ILE A 20 -42.74 -1.32 -12.61
C ILE A 20 -41.46 -2.11 -12.90
N ASP A 21 -41.50 -3.45 -12.81
CA ASP A 21 -40.33 -4.31 -13.03
C ASP A 21 -39.67 -4.02 -14.39
N ALA A 22 -40.46 -3.97 -15.47
CA ALA A 22 -39.96 -3.68 -16.81
C ALA A 22 -39.43 -2.25 -16.99
N LEU A 23 -39.92 -1.27 -16.23
CA LEU A 23 -39.37 0.10 -16.23
C LEU A 23 -38.06 0.18 -15.44
N CYS A 24 -37.90 -0.62 -14.39
CA CYS A 24 -36.63 -0.77 -13.66
C CYS A 24 -35.56 -1.42 -14.54
N ASP A 25 -35.86 -2.56 -15.18
CA ASP A 25 -34.97 -3.23 -16.14
C ASP A 25 -34.52 -2.28 -17.26
N GLU A 26 -35.45 -1.49 -17.83
CA GLU A 26 -35.15 -0.53 -18.91
C GLU A 26 -34.30 0.66 -18.43
N PHE A 27 -34.49 1.13 -17.19
CA PHE A 27 -33.71 2.22 -16.61
C PHE A 27 -32.29 1.77 -16.24
N GLU A 28 -32.13 0.59 -15.63
CA GLU A 28 -30.83 0.01 -15.30
C GLU A 28 -30.04 -0.34 -16.56
N ALA A 29 -30.67 -0.95 -17.58
CA ALA A 29 -30.02 -1.24 -18.85
C ALA A 29 -29.53 0.03 -19.57
N ALA A 30 -30.29 1.13 -19.52
CA ALA A 30 -29.86 2.42 -20.06
C ALA A 30 -28.62 2.95 -19.32
N LEU A 31 -28.63 2.95 -17.97
CA LEU A 31 -27.47 3.34 -17.16
C LEU A 31 -26.22 2.48 -17.41
N LEU A 32 -26.40 1.16 -17.56
CA LEU A 32 -25.32 0.22 -17.87
C LEU A 32 -24.73 0.42 -19.27
N SER A 33 -25.54 0.91 -20.23
CA SER A 33 -25.07 1.25 -21.58
C SER A 33 -24.30 2.57 -21.68
N GLY A 34 -24.29 3.38 -20.61
CA GLY A 34 -23.65 4.69 -20.53
C GLY A 34 -24.55 5.89 -20.87
N ASP A 35 -25.85 5.65 -21.10
CA ASP A 35 -26.84 6.71 -21.28
C ASP A 35 -27.22 7.37 -19.94
N THR A 36 -27.90 8.53 -20.00
CA THR A 36 -28.36 9.30 -18.84
C THR A 36 -29.88 9.47 -18.86
N PRO A 37 -30.65 8.39 -18.60
CA PRO A 37 -32.11 8.44 -18.51
C PRO A 37 -32.57 9.35 -17.36
N ARG A 38 -33.73 10.01 -17.53
CA ARG A 38 -34.33 10.84 -16.49
C ARG A 38 -35.46 10.09 -15.81
N LEU A 39 -35.50 10.10 -14.48
CA LEU A 39 -36.59 9.52 -13.69
C LEU A 39 -37.98 9.99 -14.15
N GLU A 40 -38.11 11.27 -14.50
CA GLU A 40 -39.35 11.89 -14.99
C GLU A 40 -39.94 11.15 -16.21
N ASP A 41 -39.09 10.76 -17.17
CA ASP A 41 -39.52 10.10 -18.41
C ASP A 41 -40.07 8.67 -18.16
N TYR A 42 -39.78 8.09 -16.99
CA TYR A 42 -40.24 6.76 -16.56
C TYR A 42 -41.45 6.87 -15.61
N LEU A 43 -41.46 7.87 -14.73
CA LEU A 43 -42.58 8.15 -13.82
C LEU A 43 -43.84 8.64 -14.54
N ASP A 44 -43.71 9.26 -15.71
CA ASP A 44 -44.83 9.67 -16.56
C ASP A 44 -45.39 8.50 -17.41
N ARG A 45 -44.76 7.32 -17.38
CA ARG A 45 -45.21 6.10 -18.09
C ARG A 45 -46.15 5.22 -17.25
N ILE A 46 -46.33 5.49 -15.95
CA ILE A 46 -47.14 4.68 -15.02
C ILE A 46 -48.32 5.49 -14.43
N GLU A 47 -49.39 4.81 -13.99
CA GLU A 47 -50.54 5.48 -13.37
C GLU A 47 -50.13 6.21 -12.05
N PRO A 48 -50.69 7.40 -11.75
CA PRO A 48 -50.22 8.25 -10.65
C PRO A 48 -50.14 7.58 -9.27
N GLN A 49 -51.01 6.60 -9.00
CA GLN A 49 -51.07 5.88 -7.73
C GLN A 49 -49.88 4.92 -7.46
N TYR A 50 -49.07 4.62 -8.48
CA TYR A 50 -47.86 3.79 -8.34
C TYR A 50 -46.54 4.56 -8.54
N ARG A 51 -46.60 5.87 -8.85
CA ARG A 51 -45.37 6.70 -9.03
C ARG A 51 -44.45 6.65 -7.82
N SER A 52 -45.01 6.70 -6.61
CA SER A 52 -44.27 6.59 -5.35
C SER A 52 -43.66 5.21 -5.09
N ALA A 53 -44.10 4.17 -5.80
CA ALA A 53 -43.46 2.85 -5.77
C ALA A 53 -42.30 2.81 -6.77
N LEU A 54 -42.53 3.16 -8.04
CA LEU A 54 -41.50 3.21 -9.07
C LEU A 54 -40.35 4.17 -8.70
N LEU A 55 -40.66 5.32 -8.09
CA LEU A 55 -39.63 6.25 -7.60
C LEU A 55 -38.75 5.63 -6.51
N ARG A 56 -39.29 4.78 -5.63
CA ARG A 56 -38.49 4.14 -4.55
C ARG A 56 -37.45 3.16 -5.11
N GLU A 57 -37.77 2.46 -6.20
CA GLU A 57 -36.84 1.55 -6.88
C GLU A 57 -35.81 2.29 -7.75
N LEU A 58 -36.24 3.32 -8.52
CA LEU A 58 -35.36 4.01 -9.47
C LEU A 58 -34.45 5.07 -8.84
N LEU A 59 -34.90 5.75 -7.76
CA LEU A 59 -34.15 6.84 -7.12
C LEU A 59 -32.77 6.39 -6.58
N PRO A 60 -32.62 5.22 -5.92
CA PRO A 60 -31.31 4.67 -5.57
C PRO A 60 -30.37 4.51 -6.76
N LEU A 61 -30.88 4.09 -7.93
CA LEU A 61 -30.08 3.82 -9.13
C LEU A 61 -29.54 5.12 -9.74
N GLU A 62 -30.36 6.17 -9.86
CA GLU A 62 -29.88 7.49 -10.31
C GLU A 62 -28.88 8.09 -9.29
N LEU A 63 -29.13 7.93 -7.99
CA LEU A 63 -28.25 8.40 -6.91
C LEU A 63 -26.89 7.69 -6.85
N ASP A 64 -26.80 6.44 -7.25
CA ASP A 64 -25.54 5.70 -7.40
C ASP A 64 -24.84 6.03 -8.73
N ALA A 65 -25.58 6.18 -9.83
CA ALA A 65 -25.03 6.62 -11.11
C ALA A 65 -24.41 8.03 -11.04
N CYS A 66 -25.11 8.99 -10.45
CA CYS A 66 -24.59 10.34 -10.23
C CYS A 66 -23.34 10.33 -9.32
N ALA A 67 -23.29 9.46 -8.32
CA ALA A 67 -22.10 9.30 -7.46
C ALA A 67 -20.90 8.74 -8.25
N ARG A 68 -21.10 7.74 -9.13
CA ARG A 68 -20.07 7.22 -10.04
C ARG A 68 -19.56 8.28 -11.03
N GLN A 69 -20.44 9.20 -11.45
CA GLN A 69 -20.09 10.35 -12.30
C GLN A 69 -19.52 11.56 -11.51
N GLY A 70 -19.34 11.45 -10.18
CA GLY A 70 -18.79 12.50 -9.33
C GLY A 70 -19.72 13.69 -9.07
N MET A 71 -21.00 13.60 -9.42
CA MET A 71 -21.99 14.65 -9.17
C MET A 71 -22.44 14.65 -7.71
N LYS A 72 -22.39 15.82 -7.06
CA LYS A 72 -22.96 16.04 -5.72
C LYS A 72 -24.38 16.59 -5.82
N LEU A 73 -25.36 15.71 -5.86
CA LEU A 73 -26.77 16.05 -5.67
C LEU A 73 -27.16 15.90 -4.19
N THR A 74 -28.01 16.77 -3.68
CA THR A 74 -28.50 16.75 -2.29
C THR A 74 -29.96 16.29 -2.23
N GLN A 75 -30.40 15.82 -1.05
CA GLN A 75 -31.81 15.49 -0.78
C GLN A 75 -32.74 16.65 -1.20
N ARG A 76 -32.32 17.89 -0.91
CA ARG A 76 -33.07 19.12 -1.19
C ARG A 76 -33.24 19.39 -2.69
N ASP A 77 -32.35 18.89 -3.55
CA ASP A 77 -32.48 19.01 -5.00
C ASP A 77 -33.56 18.04 -5.51
N PHE A 78 -33.61 16.84 -4.94
CA PHE A 78 -34.64 15.84 -5.24
C PHE A 78 -36.02 16.21 -4.66
N GLU A 79 -36.09 16.79 -3.46
CA GLU A 79 -37.34 17.33 -2.88
C GLU A 79 -37.95 18.47 -3.72
N GLN A 80 -37.12 19.23 -4.44
CA GLN A 80 -37.59 20.25 -5.39
C GLN A 80 -38.00 19.67 -6.76
N ARG A 81 -37.44 18.52 -7.13
CA ARG A 81 -37.72 17.79 -8.39
C ARG A 81 -38.97 16.91 -8.28
N PHE A 82 -39.22 16.33 -7.11
CA PHE A 82 -40.36 15.45 -6.79
C PHE A 82 -41.11 15.93 -5.53
N PRO A 83 -41.83 17.08 -5.60
CA PRO A 83 -42.46 17.68 -4.43
C PRO A 83 -43.68 16.90 -3.91
N ASP A 84 -44.44 16.25 -4.80
CA ASP A 84 -45.60 15.45 -4.43
C ASP A 84 -45.17 14.12 -3.79
N GLU A 85 -44.05 13.54 -4.25
CA GLU A 85 -43.45 12.31 -3.72
C GLU A 85 -42.36 12.53 -2.64
N HIS A 86 -42.26 13.74 -2.06
CA HIS A 86 -41.18 14.15 -1.13
C HIS A 86 -40.90 13.18 0.04
N GLN A 87 -41.93 12.49 0.55
CA GLN A 87 -41.75 11.50 1.63
C GLN A 87 -40.87 10.32 1.17
N VAL A 88 -41.03 9.84 -0.08
CA VAL A 88 -40.18 8.78 -0.64
C VAL A 88 -38.74 9.26 -0.80
N VAL A 89 -38.53 10.51 -1.23
CA VAL A 89 -37.20 11.11 -1.31
C VAL A 89 -36.53 11.15 0.07
N ALA A 90 -37.24 11.59 1.11
CA ALA A 90 -36.73 11.61 2.47
C ALA A 90 -36.45 10.20 3.02
N GLU A 91 -37.35 9.23 2.77
CA GLU A 91 -37.16 7.82 3.14
C GLU A 91 -35.92 7.22 2.47
N THR A 92 -35.77 7.32 1.15
CA THR A 92 -34.61 6.77 0.43
C THR A 92 -33.28 7.42 0.84
N PHE A 93 -33.25 8.74 1.10
CA PHE A 93 -32.05 9.39 1.63
C PHE A 93 -31.74 8.99 3.08
N LEU A 94 -32.75 8.67 3.89
CA LEU A 94 -32.60 8.16 5.26
C LEU A 94 -32.12 6.71 5.26
N GLU A 95 -32.73 5.83 4.45
CA GLU A 95 -32.34 4.41 4.30
C GLU A 95 -30.89 4.24 3.81
N ARG A 96 -30.42 5.16 2.95
CA ARG A 96 -29.01 5.23 2.51
C ARG A 96 -28.06 5.64 3.65
N GLN A 97 -28.57 6.20 4.76
CA GLN A 97 -27.82 6.56 5.97
C GLN A 97 -28.00 5.54 7.11
N THR A 98 -29.13 4.83 7.21
CA THR A 98 -29.55 4.11 8.43
C THR A 98 -29.40 2.58 8.42
N ARG A 99 -28.46 2.02 7.64
CA ARG A 99 -28.06 0.60 7.75
C ARG A 99 -27.27 0.33 9.05
N LEU A 100 -27.97 0.33 10.19
CA LEU A 100 -27.41 0.69 11.49
C LEU A 100 -27.02 -0.44 12.45
N THR A 101 -25.87 -0.22 13.06
CA THR A 101 -25.41 -0.72 14.36
C THR A 101 -26.43 -0.47 15.48
N THR A 102 -26.65 -1.47 16.34
CA THR A 102 -27.62 -1.38 17.47
C THR A 102 -27.12 -0.46 18.60
N VAL A 103 -27.98 -0.09 19.55
CA VAL A 103 -27.58 0.74 20.72
C VAL A 103 -26.50 0.04 21.56
N ASP A 104 -26.70 -1.24 21.91
CA ASP A 104 -25.73 -2.00 22.71
C ASP A 104 -24.40 -2.21 21.96
N GLU A 105 -24.47 -2.38 20.63
CA GLU A 105 -23.29 -2.52 19.78
C GLU A 105 -22.53 -1.18 19.62
N PHE A 106 -23.24 -0.06 19.46
CA PHE A 106 -22.68 1.28 19.43
C PHE A 106 -21.97 1.62 20.76
N LEU A 107 -22.61 1.29 21.89
CA LEU A 107 -22.01 1.40 23.22
C LEU A 107 -20.79 0.49 23.40
N SER A 108 -20.85 -0.76 22.94
CA SER A 108 -19.71 -1.67 23.00
C SER A 108 -18.54 -1.20 22.14
N ARG A 109 -18.80 -0.56 21.00
CA ARG A 109 -17.77 0.06 20.15
C ARG A 109 -17.14 1.28 20.82
N ILE A 110 -17.92 2.13 21.51
CA ILE A 110 -17.36 3.24 22.31
C ILE A 110 -16.41 2.69 23.39
N ASP A 111 -16.86 1.70 24.17
CA ASP A 111 -16.06 1.06 25.23
C ASP A 111 -14.76 0.44 24.66
N GLN A 112 -14.84 -0.23 23.50
CA GLN A 112 -13.67 -0.77 22.78
C GLN A 112 -12.66 0.28 22.31
N THR A 113 -13.08 1.53 22.04
CA THR A 113 -12.14 2.61 21.68
C THR A 113 -11.42 3.22 22.88
N GLY A 114 -12.01 3.14 24.08
CA GLY A 114 -11.50 3.84 25.26
C GLY A 114 -11.37 5.36 25.06
N LEU A 115 -12.28 5.98 24.30
CA LEU A 115 -12.40 7.44 24.14
C LEU A 115 -13.07 8.12 25.35
N ILE A 116 -13.98 7.42 26.02
CA ILE A 116 -14.75 7.85 27.19
C ILE A 116 -14.58 6.78 28.27
N ASP A 117 -14.46 7.17 29.55
CA ASP A 117 -14.40 6.19 30.64
C ASP A 117 -15.73 5.43 30.77
N THR A 118 -15.67 4.12 31.06
CA THR A 118 -16.85 3.25 31.11
C THR A 118 -17.87 3.65 32.19
N GLU A 119 -17.46 4.31 33.29
CA GLU A 119 -18.38 4.86 34.30
C GLU A 119 -18.89 6.26 33.94
N GLU A 120 -18.07 7.08 33.28
CA GLU A 120 -18.49 8.37 32.70
C GLU A 120 -19.59 8.16 31.66
N LEU A 121 -19.37 7.26 30.69
CA LEU A 121 -20.33 6.87 29.66
C LEU A 121 -21.66 6.39 30.28
N LYS A 122 -21.62 5.51 31.31
CA LYS A 122 -22.81 5.05 32.03
C LYS A 122 -23.58 6.19 32.71
N SER A 123 -22.89 7.21 33.22
CA SER A 123 -23.54 8.33 33.89
C SER A 123 -24.32 9.27 32.94
N HIS A 124 -23.97 9.24 31.65
CA HIS A 124 -24.62 10.02 30.59
C HIS A 124 -25.73 9.26 29.82
N ILE A 125 -25.80 7.92 29.96
CA ILE A 125 -26.88 7.10 29.37
C ILE A 125 -28.14 7.15 30.24
N THR A 126 -29.17 7.82 29.75
CA THR A 126 -30.53 7.72 30.27
C THR A 126 -31.29 6.54 29.64
N SER A 127 -32.19 5.91 30.40
CA SER A 127 -32.97 4.72 29.98
C SER A 127 -34.16 5.06 29.07
N SER A 128 -33.95 5.96 28.10
CA SER A 128 -34.98 6.57 27.25
C SER A 128 -34.65 6.63 25.77
N HIS A 129 -33.41 6.29 25.38
CA HIS A 129 -32.98 6.32 23.98
C HIS A 129 -33.65 5.21 23.15
N SER A 130 -34.20 5.58 21.99
CA SER A 130 -34.89 4.70 21.05
C SER A 130 -34.00 4.19 19.92
N SER A 131 -32.87 4.87 19.64
CA SER A 131 -31.93 4.50 18.57
C SER A 131 -30.48 4.86 18.90
N SER A 132 -29.53 4.24 18.19
CA SER A 132 -28.09 4.56 18.28
C SER A 132 -27.81 5.97 17.76
N CYS A 133 -28.54 6.45 16.75
CA CYS A 133 -28.45 7.84 16.28
C CYS A 133 -28.88 8.86 17.35
N GLU A 134 -30.02 8.65 18.02
CA GLU A 134 -30.51 9.56 19.08
C GLU A 134 -29.49 9.68 20.24
N LEU A 135 -28.93 8.55 20.68
CA LEU A 135 -27.86 8.53 21.68
C LEU A 135 -26.59 9.24 21.17
N SER A 136 -26.21 9.01 19.91
CA SER A 136 -25.02 9.63 19.33
C SER A 136 -25.12 11.16 19.22
N GLN A 137 -26.31 11.69 18.91
CA GLN A 137 -26.59 13.12 18.92
C GLN A 137 -26.45 13.71 20.33
N GLN A 138 -26.96 13.02 21.36
CA GLN A 138 -26.80 13.45 22.75
C GLN A 138 -25.32 13.52 23.17
N LEU A 139 -24.50 12.54 22.76
CA LEU A 139 -23.06 12.52 23.06
C LEU A 139 -22.27 13.63 22.35
N ILE A 140 -22.72 14.07 21.15
CA ILE A 140 -22.17 15.24 20.46
C ILE A 140 -22.57 16.53 21.18
N GLU A 141 -23.85 16.70 21.52
CA GLU A 141 -24.35 17.89 22.23
C GLU A 141 -23.75 18.06 23.63
N GLN A 142 -23.30 16.96 24.25
CA GLN A 142 -22.58 16.95 25.53
C GLN A 142 -21.07 17.09 25.39
N GLY A 143 -20.53 17.14 24.16
CA GLY A 143 -19.10 17.30 23.88
C GLY A 143 -18.24 16.07 24.19
N LEU A 144 -18.86 14.89 24.34
CA LEU A 144 -18.18 13.63 24.65
C LEU A 144 -17.67 12.92 23.39
N LEU A 145 -18.35 13.10 22.25
CA LEU A 145 -17.92 12.61 20.93
C LEU A 145 -17.99 13.73 19.88
N THR A 146 -17.20 13.62 18.82
CA THR A 146 -17.35 14.46 17.62
C THR A 146 -18.31 13.82 16.61
N GLU A 147 -18.82 14.62 15.67
CA GLU A 147 -19.61 14.13 14.52
C GLU A 147 -18.85 13.05 13.74
N TYR A 148 -17.53 13.20 13.58
CA TYR A 148 -16.67 12.23 12.92
C TYR A 148 -16.57 10.91 13.70
N GLN A 149 -16.32 10.97 15.02
CA GLN A 149 -16.24 9.78 15.87
C GLN A 149 -17.57 9.01 15.85
N THR A 150 -18.69 9.73 16.02
CA THR A 150 -20.05 9.18 15.88
C THR A 150 -20.25 8.52 14.50
N ARG A 151 -19.89 9.19 13.40
CA ARG A 151 -20.01 8.65 12.03
C ARG A 151 -19.26 7.33 11.86
N VAL A 152 -18.05 7.22 12.40
CA VAL A 152 -17.25 5.98 12.35
C VAL A 152 -17.87 4.90 13.25
N LEU A 153 -18.26 5.22 14.48
CA LEU A 153 -18.85 4.28 15.44
C LEU A 153 -20.17 3.66 14.95
N LEU A 154 -20.99 4.42 14.20
CA LEU A 154 -22.25 3.94 13.60
C LEU A 154 -22.05 3.06 12.34
N GLN A 155 -20.88 3.10 11.70
CA GLN A 155 -20.57 2.35 10.47
C GLN A 155 -19.80 1.05 10.78
N PRO A 156 -19.98 -0.04 10.02
CA PRO A 156 -19.36 -1.34 10.32
C PRO A 156 -17.86 -1.46 9.97
N ASN A 157 -17.19 -0.39 9.50
CA ASN A 157 -15.78 -0.42 9.08
C ASN A 157 -14.86 0.33 10.05
N SER A 158 -13.82 -0.36 10.53
CA SER A 158 -12.91 0.09 11.58
C SER A 158 -11.83 1.08 11.09
N GLN A 159 -12.20 2.32 10.76
CA GLN A 159 -11.22 3.41 10.83
C GLN A 159 -10.78 3.59 12.30
N PRO A 160 -9.47 3.70 12.61
CA PRO A 160 -9.03 3.91 13.98
C PRO A 160 -9.51 5.26 14.50
N LEU A 161 -10.06 5.27 15.73
CA LEU A 161 -10.41 6.49 16.46
C LEU A 161 -9.39 6.88 17.53
N VAL A 162 -8.43 5.99 17.80
CA VAL A 162 -7.28 6.23 18.67
C VAL A 162 -6.05 5.66 17.95
N LEU A 163 -4.92 6.37 18.02
CA LEU A 163 -3.60 5.89 17.60
C LEU A 163 -2.62 6.22 18.72
N GLY A 164 -2.06 5.21 19.39
CA GLY A 164 -1.22 5.39 20.58
C GLY A 164 -1.84 6.33 21.63
N ASP A 165 -1.15 7.43 21.93
CA ASP A 165 -1.55 8.46 22.91
C ASP A 165 -2.51 9.54 22.35
N TYR A 166 -3.11 9.34 21.18
CA TYR A 166 -3.86 10.37 20.44
C TYR A 166 -5.31 9.98 20.13
N ASP A 167 -6.27 10.78 20.58
CA ASP A 167 -7.70 10.68 20.21
C ASP A 167 -7.92 11.34 18.84
N ILE A 168 -8.41 10.63 17.83
CA ILE A 168 -8.76 11.23 16.53
C ILE A 168 -10.10 11.97 16.67
N LEU A 169 -10.12 13.25 16.31
CA LEU A 169 -11.29 14.13 16.41
C LEU A 169 -12.02 14.29 15.07
N GLU A 170 -11.31 14.43 13.96
CA GLU A 170 -11.88 14.68 12.62
C GLU A 170 -10.88 14.31 11.51
N GLU A 171 -11.37 13.85 10.35
CA GLU A 171 -10.60 13.65 9.11
C GLU A 171 -10.51 15.00 8.36
N ILE A 172 -9.31 15.59 8.31
CA ILE A 172 -9.06 16.93 7.73
C ILE A 172 -8.47 16.88 6.31
N GLY A 173 -8.09 15.70 5.81
CA GLY A 173 -7.62 15.54 4.43
C GLY A 173 -7.45 14.08 4.01
N LYS A 174 -7.69 13.80 2.73
CA LYS A 174 -7.57 12.46 2.13
C LYS A 174 -6.97 12.58 0.73
N GLY A 175 -5.91 11.82 0.43
CA GLY A 175 -5.25 11.88 -0.88
C GLY A 175 -4.29 10.72 -1.13
N GLY A 176 -3.58 10.76 -2.27
CA GLY A 176 -2.70 9.67 -2.72
C GLY A 176 -1.43 9.43 -1.88
N MET A 177 -1.29 10.11 -0.73
CA MET A 177 -0.16 10.02 0.20
C MET A 177 -0.61 9.68 1.63
N GLY A 178 -1.88 9.26 1.81
CA GLY A 178 -2.45 8.89 3.11
C GLY A 178 -3.71 9.66 3.49
N GLN A 179 -4.11 9.48 4.75
CA GLN A 179 -5.20 10.22 5.40
C GLN A 179 -4.59 11.14 6.47
N VAL A 180 -5.15 12.34 6.61
CA VAL A 180 -4.74 13.32 7.62
C VAL A 180 -5.92 13.55 8.56
N TYR A 181 -5.68 13.34 9.85
CA TYR A 181 -6.63 13.56 10.91
C TYR A 181 -6.16 14.71 11.81
N LYS A 182 -7.10 15.44 12.41
CA LYS A 182 -6.82 16.23 13.62
C LYS A 182 -7.09 15.34 14.82
N ALA A 183 -6.18 15.37 15.78
CA ALA A 183 -6.23 14.55 16.97
C ALA A 183 -5.84 15.35 18.22
N ARG A 184 -6.22 14.86 19.39
CA ARG A 184 -5.83 15.39 20.70
C ARG A 184 -4.89 14.42 21.38
N HIS A 185 -3.69 14.85 21.73
CA HIS A 185 -2.80 14.04 22.56
C HIS A 185 -3.33 13.96 23.99
N ARG A 186 -3.74 12.76 24.43
CA ARG A 186 -4.39 12.48 25.72
C ARG A 186 -3.75 13.19 26.91
N ARG A 187 -2.44 12.99 27.12
CA ARG A 187 -1.70 13.52 28.28
C ARG A 187 -1.33 15.02 28.20
N MET A 188 -1.24 15.59 27.00
CA MET A 188 -0.87 17.00 26.81
C MET A 188 -2.06 17.90 26.47
N GLU A 189 -3.25 17.33 26.31
CA GLU A 189 -4.49 17.97 25.85
C GLU A 189 -4.32 18.76 24.52
N ARG A 190 -3.25 18.47 23.78
CA ARG A 190 -2.78 19.27 22.66
C ARG A 190 -3.38 18.79 21.34
N LEU A 191 -3.94 19.72 20.57
CA LEU A 191 -4.31 19.48 19.17
C LEU A 191 -3.07 19.30 18.29
N VAL A 192 -3.09 18.24 17.49
CA VAL A 192 -2.06 17.86 16.51
C VAL A 192 -2.73 17.38 15.22
N ALA A 193 -2.04 17.47 14.10
CA ALA A 193 -2.41 16.75 12.89
C ALA A 193 -1.64 15.41 12.84
N ILE A 194 -2.28 14.36 12.37
CA ILE A 194 -1.71 13.01 12.23
C ILE A 194 -1.91 12.57 10.79
N LYS A 195 -0.81 12.37 10.06
CA LYS A 195 -0.82 11.81 8.70
C LYS A 195 -0.52 10.32 8.78
N THR A 196 -1.51 9.46 8.57
CA THR A 196 -1.34 8.00 8.51
C THR A 196 -1.03 7.57 7.07
N LEU A 197 -0.05 6.70 6.91
CA LEU A 197 0.31 6.17 5.59
C LEU A 197 -0.64 5.03 5.16
N PRO A 198 -0.73 4.73 3.85
CA PRO A 198 -1.40 3.51 3.38
C PRO A 198 -0.64 2.28 3.87
N HIS A 199 -1.24 1.51 4.78
CA HIS A 199 -0.72 0.22 5.21
C HIS A 199 -0.78 -0.77 4.04
N ALA A 200 0.35 -1.38 3.66
CA ALA A 200 0.41 -2.37 2.59
C ALA A 200 1.45 -3.44 2.89
N GLU A 201 1.02 -4.70 2.92
CA GLU A 201 1.85 -5.90 3.11
C GLU A 201 2.71 -6.23 1.86
N ALA A 202 2.93 -5.26 0.97
CA ALA A 202 3.51 -5.40 -0.36
C ALA A 202 4.68 -4.44 -0.65
N PHE A 203 5.16 -3.68 0.34
CA PHE A 203 6.27 -2.75 0.14
C PHE A 203 7.63 -3.33 0.58
N ASP A 204 8.58 -3.26 -0.36
CA ASP A 204 10.00 -3.56 -0.18
C ASP A 204 10.63 -2.79 1.00
N GLU A 205 11.64 -3.38 1.64
CA GLU A 205 12.40 -2.80 2.75
C GLU A 205 12.95 -1.40 2.40
N GLN A 206 13.30 -1.20 1.13
CA GLN A 206 13.68 0.12 0.59
C GLN A 206 12.64 1.21 0.83
N TRP A 207 11.34 0.91 0.83
CA TRP A 207 10.29 1.91 1.05
C TRP A 207 10.28 2.38 2.50
N ARG A 208 10.36 1.45 3.47
CA ARG A 208 10.48 1.79 4.91
C ARG A 208 11.76 2.60 5.19
N VAL A 209 12.88 2.25 4.52
CA VAL A 209 14.13 3.01 4.60
C VAL A 209 14.00 4.42 4.01
N ARG A 210 13.23 4.61 2.94
CA ARG A 210 12.93 5.94 2.35
C ARG A 210 12.03 6.78 3.26
N PHE A 211 10.91 6.24 3.73
CA PHE A 211 10.02 6.91 4.69
C PHE A 211 10.79 7.35 5.96
N GLN A 212 11.63 6.48 6.53
CA GLN A 212 12.46 6.85 7.67
C GLN A 212 13.46 7.98 7.36
N ARG A 213 13.90 8.18 6.12
CA ARG A 213 14.75 9.33 5.73
C ARG A 213 13.93 10.61 5.64
N GLU A 214 12.72 10.55 5.09
CA GLU A 214 11.80 11.69 4.98
C GLU A 214 11.36 12.19 6.37
N VAL A 215 10.96 11.28 7.27
CA VAL A 215 10.70 11.60 8.69
C VAL A 215 11.91 12.28 9.35
N LYS A 216 13.11 11.73 9.13
CA LYS A 216 14.37 12.30 9.67
C LYS A 216 14.78 13.62 9.00
N ALA A 217 14.18 14.00 7.88
CA ALA A 217 14.33 15.31 7.26
C ALA A 217 13.32 16.31 7.84
N ALA A 218 12.03 15.97 7.85
CA ALA A 218 10.97 16.80 8.42
C ALA A 218 11.20 17.12 9.90
N ALA A 219 11.63 16.14 10.71
CA ALA A 219 11.93 16.31 12.13
C ALA A 219 13.15 17.21 12.44
N ARG A 220 13.92 17.63 11.42
CA ARG A 220 15.00 18.65 11.58
C ARG A 220 14.47 20.08 11.42
N LEU A 221 13.28 20.25 10.87
CA LEU A 221 12.74 21.56 10.52
C LEU A 221 11.89 22.12 11.66
N SER A 222 12.36 23.21 12.28
CA SER A 222 11.57 23.97 13.25
C SER A 222 11.70 25.46 12.93
N HIS A 223 10.63 26.05 12.41
CA HIS A 223 10.60 27.42 11.91
C HIS A 223 9.16 27.96 11.94
N PRO A 224 8.90 29.24 12.25
CA PRO A 224 7.54 29.78 12.37
C PRO A 224 6.66 29.52 11.13
N HIS A 225 7.24 29.60 9.93
CA HIS A 225 6.53 29.41 8.65
C HIS A 225 6.59 27.96 8.09
N ILE A 226 6.95 26.96 8.91
CA ILE A 226 6.90 25.54 8.52
C ILE A 226 6.03 24.78 9.54
N VAL A 227 5.22 23.84 9.06
CA VAL A 227 4.48 22.90 9.92
C VAL A 227 5.48 21.98 10.64
N THR A 228 5.57 22.12 11.97
CA THR A 228 6.57 21.39 12.75
C THR A 228 6.15 19.93 12.99
N ALA A 229 7.00 18.96 12.65
CA ALA A 229 6.82 17.56 13.06
C ALA A 229 7.17 17.38 14.55
N TYR A 230 6.37 16.61 15.28
CA TYR A 230 6.56 16.34 16.72
C TYR A 230 6.99 14.91 17.02
N ASP A 231 6.45 13.92 16.30
CA ASP A 231 6.70 12.51 16.56
C ASP A 231 6.40 11.68 15.30
N ALA A 232 6.92 10.46 15.21
CA ALA A 232 6.60 9.51 14.15
C ALA A 232 6.66 8.08 14.72
N ARG A 233 5.59 7.31 14.52
CA ARG A 233 5.37 6.04 15.21
C ARG A 233 4.70 5.02 14.31
N GLU A 234 4.86 3.76 14.69
CA GLU A 234 4.06 2.63 14.23
C GLU A 234 3.12 2.23 15.39
N ASP A 235 1.82 2.08 15.15
CA ASP A 235 0.87 1.50 16.10
C ASP A 235 -0.09 0.56 15.38
N ASN A 236 -0.26 -0.66 15.88
CA ASN A 236 -1.01 -1.74 15.22
C ASN A 236 -0.64 -1.90 13.72
N GLY A 237 0.64 -1.72 13.37
CA GLY A 237 1.17 -1.75 12.00
C GLY A 237 0.95 -0.48 11.17
N ILE A 238 0.19 0.51 11.67
CA ILE A 238 -0.03 1.78 10.98
C ILE A 238 1.14 2.73 11.27
N ASP A 239 1.96 3.01 10.26
CA ASP A 239 2.93 4.11 10.29
C ASP A 239 2.20 5.48 10.23
N TYR A 240 2.50 6.38 11.17
CA TYR A 240 1.96 7.74 11.20
C TYR A 240 2.96 8.81 11.65
N LEU A 241 2.81 10.00 11.05
CA LEU A 241 3.56 11.22 11.38
C LEU A 241 2.65 12.18 12.17
N VAL A 242 3.09 12.60 13.36
CA VAL A 242 2.42 13.60 14.21
C VAL A 242 3.07 14.95 13.99
N MET A 243 2.25 15.96 13.69
CA MET A 243 2.71 17.31 13.32
C MET A 243 1.79 18.41 13.90
N GLU A 244 2.23 19.65 13.74
CA GLU A 244 1.50 20.86 14.11
C GLU A 244 0.13 20.92 13.44
N TYR A 245 -0.95 20.90 14.24
CA TYR A 245 -2.25 21.34 13.76
C TYR A 245 -2.21 22.85 13.61
N VAL A 246 -2.42 23.33 12.38
CA VAL A 246 -2.58 24.74 12.06
C VAL A 246 -4.06 25.02 11.92
N ASP A 247 -4.58 25.93 12.74
CA ASP A 247 -5.98 26.33 12.72
C ASP A 247 -6.15 27.47 11.72
N GLY A 248 -6.60 27.14 10.51
CA GLY A 248 -6.75 28.06 9.39
C GLY A 248 -6.84 27.37 8.02
N ASP A 249 -7.25 28.12 6.99
CA ASP A 249 -7.53 27.62 5.64
C ASP A 249 -6.27 27.52 4.76
N ASP A 250 -6.32 26.67 3.72
CA ASP A 250 -5.33 26.73 2.64
C ASP A 250 -5.56 27.95 1.73
N LEU A 251 -4.48 28.56 1.22
CA LEU A 251 -4.59 29.77 0.39
C LEU A 251 -5.41 29.53 -0.90
N GLY A 252 -5.54 28.29 -1.35
CA GLY A 252 -6.44 27.90 -2.42
C GLY A 252 -7.92 27.90 -2.01
N GLN A 253 -8.25 27.51 -0.78
CA GLN A 253 -9.61 27.62 -0.21
C GLN A 253 -10.02 29.08 -0.10
N LEU A 254 -9.16 29.93 0.45
CA LEU A 254 -9.40 31.38 0.52
C LEU A 254 -9.72 31.98 -0.85
N VAL A 255 -8.94 31.65 -1.88
CA VAL A 255 -9.19 32.13 -3.25
C VAL A 255 -10.47 31.54 -3.87
N ARG A 256 -10.82 30.29 -3.56
CA ARG A 256 -12.08 29.66 -4.02
C ARG A 256 -13.32 30.25 -3.34
N ALA A 257 -13.22 30.68 -2.08
CA ALA A 257 -14.34 31.19 -1.29
C ALA A 257 -14.52 32.72 -1.45
N GLY A 258 -13.44 33.50 -1.36
CA GLY A 258 -13.47 34.97 -1.42
C GLY A 258 -13.17 35.58 -2.79
N GLY A 259 -12.74 34.76 -3.76
CA GLY A 259 -12.08 35.25 -4.97
C GLY A 259 -10.61 35.62 -4.71
N PRO A 260 -9.90 36.21 -5.67
CA PRO A 260 -8.46 36.38 -5.57
C PRO A 260 -8.08 37.44 -4.53
N LEU A 261 -6.97 37.23 -3.82
CA LEU A 261 -6.58 38.02 -2.65
C LEU A 261 -6.22 39.49 -3.02
N PRO A 262 -6.27 40.41 -2.05
CA PRO A 262 -5.64 41.72 -2.12
C PRO A 262 -4.13 41.62 -2.33
N ILE A 263 -3.55 42.58 -3.07
CA ILE A 263 -2.15 42.51 -3.52
C ILE A 263 -1.17 42.49 -2.33
N THR A 264 -1.44 43.25 -1.27
CA THR A 264 -0.64 43.28 -0.04
C THR A 264 -0.64 41.94 0.70
N GLU A 265 -1.81 41.30 0.81
CA GLU A 265 -1.98 40.03 1.51
C GLU A 265 -1.32 38.88 0.75
N ALA A 266 -1.48 38.83 -0.58
CA ALA A 266 -0.82 37.84 -1.42
C ALA A 266 0.72 37.97 -1.36
N LEU A 267 1.27 39.19 -1.43
CA LEU A 267 2.72 39.41 -1.36
C LEU A 267 3.29 39.09 0.02
N ASP A 268 2.58 39.38 1.11
CA ASP A 268 3.01 39.02 2.46
C ASP A 268 2.97 37.50 2.68
N CYS A 269 1.91 36.81 2.22
CA CYS A 269 1.82 35.35 2.26
C CYS A 269 3.01 34.67 1.55
N ILE A 270 3.37 35.18 0.37
CA ILE A 270 4.51 34.69 -0.43
C ILE A 270 5.86 35.00 0.25
N LEU A 271 5.99 36.16 0.90
CA LEU A 271 7.17 36.54 1.69
C LEU A 271 7.35 35.64 2.92
N GLN A 272 6.27 35.32 3.63
CA GLN A 272 6.27 34.37 4.75
C GLN A 272 6.66 32.95 4.30
N ALA A 273 6.05 32.45 3.22
CA ALA A 273 6.41 31.16 2.61
C ALA A 273 7.88 31.11 2.16
N ALA A 274 8.38 32.17 1.51
CA ALA A 274 9.79 32.28 1.11
C ALA A 274 10.75 32.24 2.31
N ARG A 275 10.39 32.89 3.44
CA ARG A 275 11.17 32.81 4.70
C ARG A 275 11.23 31.37 5.23
N GLY A 276 10.13 30.61 5.14
CA GLY A 276 10.09 29.18 5.44
C GLY A 276 11.02 28.37 4.52
N LEU A 277 10.84 28.49 3.21
CA LEU A 277 11.60 27.73 2.22
C LEU A 277 13.09 28.04 2.26
N LYS A 278 13.49 29.29 2.50
CA LYS A 278 14.89 29.65 2.79
C LYS A 278 15.51 28.80 3.89
N TYR A 279 14.79 28.59 5.00
CA TYR A 279 15.29 27.81 6.12
C TYR A 279 15.36 26.31 5.76
N ALA A 280 14.36 25.77 5.05
CA ALA A 280 14.40 24.39 4.55
C ALA A 280 15.58 24.14 3.60
N HIS A 281 15.80 25.04 2.63
CA HIS A 281 16.94 25.00 1.70
C HIS A 281 18.29 25.04 2.45
N GLN A 282 18.38 25.83 3.54
CA GLN A 282 19.57 25.87 4.40
C GLN A 282 19.82 24.57 5.20
N GLN A 283 18.81 23.72 5.38
CA GLN A 283 18.96 22.37 5.94
C GLN A 283 19.12 21.27 4.86
N GLY A 284 19.23 21.66 3.58
CA GLY A 284 19.34 20.73 2.46
C GLY A 284 18.02 20.08 2.02
N VAL A 285 16.87 20.62 2.44
CA VAL A 285 15.54 20.11 2.09
C VAL A 285 14.92 20.99 1.00
N VAL A 286 14.51 20.40 -0.12
CA VAL A 286 13.80 21.05 -1.23
C VAL A 286 12.36 20.54 -1.27
N HIS A 287 11.38 21.42 -1.51
CA HIS A 287 9.97 21.09 -1.31
C HIS A 287 9.34 20.37 -2.51
N ARG A 288 9.63 20.82 -3.73
CA ARG A 288 9.19 20.27 -5.03
C ARG A 288 7.68 20.30 -5.34
N ASP A 289 6.80 20.41 -4.34
CA ASP A 289 5.34 20.52 -4.53
C ASP A 289 4.75 21.80 -3.90
N ILE A 290 5.23 22.99 -4.30
CA ILE A 290 4.67 24.27 -3.80
C ILE A 290 3.45 24.67 -4.63
N LYS A 291 2.32 24.84 -3.95
CA LYS A 291 1.02 25.24 -4.51
C LYS A 291 0.12 25.84 -3.41
N PRO A 292 -0.98 26.56 -3.74
CA PRO A 292 -1.85 27.19 -2.76
C PRO A 292 -2.40 26.25 -1.68
N THR A 293 -2.63 24.96 -1.99
CA THR A 293 -3.14 23.97 -1.03
C THR A 293 -2.11 23.52 0.01
N ASN A 294 -0.82 23.78 -0.24
CA ASN A 294 0.29 23.36 0.63
C ASN A 294 0.80 24.56 1.47
N LEU A 295 0.04 25.67 1.48
CA LEU A 295 0.25 26.87 2.26
C LEU A 295 -1.01 27.12 3.08
N LEU A 296 -0.96 26.90 4.41
CA LEU A 296 -2.04 27.27 5.33
C LEU A 296 -1.82 28.69 5.86
N LEU A 297 -2.88 29.45 6.04
CA LEU A 297 -2.87 30.75 6.73
C LEU A 297 -3.59 30.61 8.07
N ASP A 298 -2.86 30.69 9.18
CA ASP A 298 -3.46 30.57 10.51
C ASP A 298 -4.32 31.78 10.90
N GLN A 299 -5.16 31.64 11.93
CA GLN A 299 -6.01 32.72 12.45
C GLN A 299 -5.24 33.98 12.92
N ASN A 300 -3.91 33.90 13.08
CA ASN A 300 -3.04 35.03 13.44
C ASN A 300 -2.43 35.74 12.20
N GLY A 301 -2.72 35.27 10.98
CA GLY A 301 -2.12 35.76 9.74
C GLY A 301 -0.75 35.14 9.41
N THR A 302 -0.39 34.02 10.04
CA THR A 302 0.88 33.33 9.82
C THR A 302 0.75 32.27 8.73
N VAL A 303 1.51 32.39 7.65
CA VAL A 303 1.61 31.33 6.64
C VAL A 303 2.52 30.20 7.12
N LYS A 304 2.03 28.97 6.98
CA LYS A 304 2.66 27.70 7.32
C LYS A 304 2.76 26.82 6.07
N VAL A 305 3.97 26.45 5.68
CA VAL A 305 4.16 25.49 4.57
C VAL A 305 4.01 24.06 5.09
N LEU A 306 3.10 23.29 4.47
CA LEU A 306 2.78 21.87 4.72
C LEU A 306 3.79 20.93 4.04
N ASP A 307 3.63 19.61 4.24
CA ASP A 307 4.09 18.52 3.35
C ASP A 307 5.56 18.56 2.83
N MET A 308 6.47 19.02 3.68
CA MET A 308 7.94 19.04 3.48
C MET A 308 8.51 17.73 2.91
N GLY A 309 8.60 17.62 1.58
CA GLY A 309 9.22 16.50 0.87
C GLY A 309 8.39 15.21 0.76
N LEU A 310 7.17 15.16 1.33
CA LEU A 310 6.30 13.97 1.26
C LEU A 310 5.66 13.74 -0.14
N ALA A 311 5.95 14.62 -1.10
CA ALA A 311 5.37 14.62 -2.44
C ALA A 311 6.44 14.39 -3.53
N ARG A 312 6.54 13.13 -4.01
CA ARG A 312 7.36 12.68 -5.16
C ARG A 312 8.87 12.98 -5.06
N ILE A 313 9.59 12.21 -4.26
CA ILE A 313 11.07 12.18 -4.30
C ILE A 313 11.60 10.82 -4.82
N GLU A 314 12.20 10.91 -6.01
CA GLU A 314 13.26 10.06 -6.58
C GLU A 314 13.13 8.52 -6.57
N PRO A 315 12.97 7.87 -7.75
CA PRO A 315 13.58 6.55 -7.95
C PRO A 315 15.11 6.68 -7.88
N VAL A 316 15.76 5.72 -7.23
CA VAL A 316 17.23 5.64 -7.07
C VAL A 316 17.95 5.77 -8.43
N ALA A 317 19.20 6.21 -8.43
CA ALA A 317 20.05 6.17 -9.63
C ALA A 317 20.08 4.72 -10.18
N GLY A 318 19.82 4.56 -11.48
CA GLY A 318 19.72 3.25 -12.13
C GLY A 318 18.51 3.09 -13.07
N VAL A 319 17.33 3.62 -12.70
CA VAL A 319 16.09 3.43 -13.47
C VAL A 319 15.86 4.56 -14.50
N SER A 320 15.71 4.18 -15.76
CA SER A 320 15.36 5.00 -16.94
C SER A 320 13.91 5.49 -16.89
N SER A 321 13.63 6.66 -17.46
CA SER A 321 12.29 7.28 -17.44
C SER A 321 11.44 6.94 -18.67
N GLU A 322 10.87 5.73 -18.71
CA GLU A 322 9.89 5.31 -19.72
C GLU A 322 8.45 5.30 -19.17
N SER A 323 8.00 6.44 -18.63
CA SER A 323 6.66 6.57 -18.01
C SER A 323 6.02 7.94 -18.26
N ALA A 324 6.11 8.47 -19.48
CA ALA A 324 5.47 9.72 -19.88
C ALA A 324 3.93 9.64 -19.98
N THR A 325 3.37 8.43 -19.91
CA THR A 325 1.93 8.10 -20.02
C THR A 325 1.15 8.26 -18.71
N ASP A 326 1.80 8.14 -17.56
CA ASP A 326 1.12 8.08 -16.25
C ASP A 326 0.48 9.42 -15.83
N LEU A 327 0.87 10.51 -16.50
CA LEU A 327 0.37 11.87 -16.27
C LEU A 327 -1.06 12.12 -16.79
N THR A 328 -1.69 11.14 -17.46
CA THR A 328 -3.02 11.32 -18.10
C THR A 328 -4.11 10.34 -17.63
N GLY A 329 -3.80 9.38 -16.75
CA GLY A 329 -4.72 8.27 -16.44
C GLY A 329 -5.72 8.46 -15.30
N THR A 330 -5.54 9.44 -14.39
CA THR A 330 -6.37 9.55 -13.17
C THR A 330 -6.79 10.98 -12.82
N GLY A 331 -8.04 11.13 -12.35
CA GLY A 331 -8.65 12.43 -12.01
C GLY A 331 -7.99 13.18 -10.84
N THR A 332 -7.07 12.57 -10.11
CA THR A 332 -6.30 13.19 -9.02
C THR A 332 -5.08 14.00 -9.49
N VAL A 333 -4.64 13.84 -10.75
CA VAL A 333 -3.52 14.61 -11.33
C VAL A 333 -3.94 16.05 -11.73
N MET A 334 -5.23 16.36 -11.65
CA MET A 334 -5.87 17.48 -12.34
C MET A 334 -5.34 18.90 -11.99
N GLY A 335 -4.75 19.10 -10.80
CA GLY A 335 -4.33 20.43 -10.29
C GLY A 335 -2.85 20.61 -9.88
N THR A 336 -2.05 19.55 -9.75
CA THR A 336 -0.63 19.69 -9.36
C THR A 336 0.25 20.18 -10.53
N VAL A 337 -0.16 19.87 -11.76
CA VAL A 337 0.53 20.31 -12.99
C VAL A 337 0.62 21.82 -13.12
N ASP A 338 -0.40 22.56 -12.66
CA ASP A 338 -0.53 24.02 -12.83
C ASP A 338 0.51 24.86 -12.07
N TYR A 339 1.37 24.23 -11.26
CA TYR A 339 2.40 24.89 -10.44
C TYR A 339 3.81 24.32 -10.69
N MET A 340 3.94 23.34 -11.59
CA MET A 340 5.18 22.59 -11.80
C MET A 340 6.23 23.40 -12.58
N ALA A 341 7.49 23.36 -12.14
CA ALA A 341 8.59 24.00 -12.85
C ALA A 341 8.97 23.23 -14.14
N PRO A 342 9.40 23.92 -15.23
CA PRO A 342 9.67 23.28 -16.53
C PRO A 342 10.66 22.13 -16.49
N GLU A 343 11.67 22.21 -15.63
CA GLU A 343 12.67 21.17 -15.41
C GLU A 343 12.11 19.92 -14.70
N GLN A 344 11.16 20.09 -13.77
CA GLN A 344 10.48 18.96 -13.11
C GLN A 344 9.66 18.13 -14.11
N ALA A 345 9.14 18.77 -15.15
CA ALA A 345 8.42 18.12 -16.24
C ALA A 345 9.34 17.38 -17.23
N GLN A 346 10.64 17.71 -17.25
CA GLN A 346 11.64 17.02 -18.09
C GLN A 346 12.32 15.87 -17.33
N ASN A 347 12.79 16.12 -16.11
CA ASN A 347 13.38 15.12 -15.23
C ASN A 347 13.38 15.64 -13.79
N THR A 348 12.66 14.97 -12.88
CA THR A 348 12.58 15.35 -11.47
C THR A 348 13.93 15.33 -10.74
N LYS A 349 14.96 14.64 -11.27
CA LYS A 349 16.33 14.64 -10.74
C LYS A 349 17.11 15.93 -11.06
N LEU A 350 16.62 16.78 -11.97
CA LEU A 350 17.17 18.11 -12.26
C LEU A 350 16.55 19.23 -11.40
N ALA A 351 15.59 18.89 -10.52
CA ALA A 351 14.83 19.85 -9.73
C ALA A 351 15.55 20.21 -8.41
N ASP A 352 16.33 21.30 -8.45
CA ASP A 352 16.94 21.94 -7.29
C ASP A 352 15.99 22.97 -6.62
N HIS A 353 16.49 23.69 -5.61
CA HIS A 353 15.75 24.69 -4.82
C HIS A 353 15.17 25.86 -5.64
N ARG A 354 15.65 26.08 -6.86
CA ARG A 354 15.12 27.07 -7.82
C ARG A 354 13.80 26.62 -8.45
N SER A 355 13.43 25.35 -8.30
CA SER A 355 12.09 24.83 -8.65
C SER A 355 11.03 25.42 -7.71
N ASP A 356 11.28 25.41 -6.40
CA ASP A 356 10.37 25.96 -5.38
C ASP A 356 10.11 27.46 -5.60
N ILE A 357 11.11 28.20 -6.09
CA ILE A 357 11.00 29.62 -6.44
C ILE A 357 10.01 29.83 -7.60
N TYR A 358 10.05 28.98 -8.63
CA TYR A 358 9.12 29.02 -9.75
C TYR A 358 7.69 28.69 -9.30
N SER A 359 7.51 27.59 -8.58
CA SER A 359 6.20 27.14 -8.09
C SER A 359 5.56 28.15 -7.11
N LEU A 360 6.36 28.81 -6.28
CA LEU A 360 5.94 29.94 -5.45
C LEU A 360 5.53 31.17 -6.28
N GLY A 361 6.19 31.41 -7.42
CA GLY A 361 5.83 32.47 -8.36
C GLY A 361 4.50 32.21 -9.08
N ILE A 362 4.26 30.97 -9.53
CA ILE A 362 2.96 30.59 -10.09
C ILE A 362 1.85 30.64 -9.03
N THR A 363 2.18 30.27 -7.78
CA THR A 363 1.28 30.46 -6.63
C THR A 363 0.89 31.94 -6.48
N LEU A 364 1.85 32.88 -6.49
CA LEU A 364 1.56 34.33 -6.45
C LEU A 364 0.60 34.76 -7.57
N TYR A 365 0.79 34.28 -8.81
CA TYR A 365 -0.13 34.58 -9.92
C TYR A 365 -1.55 34.09 -9.65
N TYR A 366 -1.71 32.86 -9.16
CA TYR A 366 -3.03 32.31 -8.81
C TYR A 366 -3.69 33.10 -7.67
N LEU A 367 -2.95 33.47 -6.62
CA LEU A 367 -3.48 34.27 -5.51
C LEU A 367 -4.05 35.62 -5.97
N LEU A 368 -3.41 36.26 -6.94
CA LEU A 368 -3.79 37.60 -7.42
C LEU A 368 -4.90 37.59 -8.49
N THR A 369 -5.01 36.50 -9.27
CA THR A 369 -5.90 36.42 -10.45
C THR A 369 -7.05 35.43 -10.31
N GLY A 370 -6.94 34.44 -9.42
CA GLY A 370 -7.88 33.32 -9.27
C GLY A 370 -7.87 32.34 -10.44
N LYS A 371 -6.86 32.41 -11.31
CA LYS A 371 -6.73 31.63 -12.55
C LYS A 371 -5.35 30.99 -12.62
N PRO A 372 -5.18 29.84 -13.30
CA PRO A 372 -3.85 29.31 -13.58
C PRO A 372 -3.08 30.26 -14.50
N ALA A 373 -1.75 30.27 -14.38
CA ALA A 373 -0.86 31.14 -15.19
C ALA A 373 -0.83 30.76 -16.67
N TYR A 374 -1.12 29.49 -16.98
CA TYR A 374 -1.20 28.94 -18.32
C TYR A 374 -2.46 28.08 -18.45
N SER A 375 -2.98 27.93 -19.66
CA SER A 375 -4.18 27.12 -19.93
C SER A 375 -3.92 26.06 -20.99
N GLY A 376 -4.62 24.94 -20.86
CA GLY A 376 -4.56 23.78 -21.74
C GLY A 376 -5.67 22.80 -21.36
N SER A 377 -6.16 22.03 -22.34
CA SER A 377 -7.26 21.06 -22.17
C SER A 377 -6.80 19.74 -21.53
N THR A 378 -5.51 19.41 -21.68
CA THR A 378 -4.88 18.22 -21.09
C THR A 378 -3.80 18.57 -20.07
N ALA A 379 -3.40 17.59 -19.24
CA ALA A 379 -2.24 17.73 -18.35
C ALA A 379 -0.95 18.00 -19.15
N MET A 380 -0.76 17.32 -20.29
CA MET A 380 0.42 17.49 -21.13
C MET A 380 0.49 18.88 -21.77
N GLU A 381 -0.63 19.42 -22.28
CA GLU A 381 -0.69 20.80 -22.79
C GLU A 381 -0.28 21.83 -21.74
N ARG A 382 -0.71 21.65 -20.48
CA ARG A 382 -0.36 22.56 -19.39
C ARG A 382 1.12 22.47 -19.03
N LEU A 383 1.70 21.26 -18.92
CA LEU A 383 3.16 21.06 -18.75
C LEU A 383 3.97 21.71 -19.88
N LEU A 384 3.54 21.54 -21.13
CA LEU A 384 4.19 22.18 -22.30
C LEU A 384 4.05 23.70 -22.25
N ALA A 385 2.90 24.24 -21.82
CA ALA A 385 2.70 25.68 -21.67
C ALA A 385 3.63 26.30 -20.60
N HIS A 386 3.82 25.63 -19.46
CA HIS A 386 4.81 26.03 -18.44
C HIS A 386 6.22 26.17 -19.05
N ARG A 387 6.60 25.31 -20.00
CA ARG A 387 7.87 25.35 -20.72
C ARG A 387 7.92 26.41 -21.83
N GLU A 388 6.88 26.52 -22.66
CA GLU A 388 6.95 27.15 -23.99
C GLU A 388 6.14 28.43 -24.16
N GLN A 389 5.04 28.63 -23.43
CA GLN A 389 4.27 29.88 -23.54
C GLN A 389 5.06 31.05 -22.89
N PRO A 390 4.97 32.28 -23.42
CA PRO A 390 5.64 33.44 -22.81
C PRO A 390 5.16 33.67 -21.38
N ILE A 391 5.99 34.32 -20.55
CA ILE A 391 5.59 34.76 -19.22
C ILE A 391 4.41 35.77 -19.36
N PRO A 392 3.25 35.54 -18.74
CA PRO A 392 2.13 36.49 -18.78
C PRO A 392 2.50 37.74 -17.97
N SER A 393 1.98 38.92 -18.34
CA SER A 393 2.07 40.08 -17.44
C SER A 393 1.11 39.87 -16.27
N LEU A 394 1.66 39.89 -15.06
CA LEU A 394 0.88 39.81 -13.84
C LEU A 394 -0.01 41.05 -13.67
N ARG A 395 0.50 42.22 -14.08
CA ARG A 395 -0.27 43.48 -14.06
C ARG A 395 -1.49 43.41 -14.98
N GLU A 396 -1.32 43.04 -16.25
CA GLU A 396 -2.44 43.00 -17.21
C GLU A 396 -3.53 42.02 -16.77
N SER A 397 -3.13 40.83 -16.26
CA SER A 397 -4.07 39.83 -15.73
C SER A 397 -4.88 40.31 -14.50
N VAL A 398 -4.33 41.21 -13.68
CA VAL A 398 -5.06 41.84 -12.56
C VAL A 398 -5.93 43.01 -13.05
N GLU A 399 -5.46 43.83 -13.99
CA GLU A 399 -6.28 44.89 -14.59
C GLU A 399 -7.48 44.33 -15.40
N GLU A 400 -7.38 43.13 -15.97
CA GLU A 400 -8.54 42.43 -16.56
C GLU A 400 -9.58 41.97 -15.52
N ARG A 401 -9.15 41.56 -14.33
CA ARG A 401 -10.04 41.26 -13.20
C ARG A 401 -10.76 42.53 -12.72
N GLU A 402 -10.02 43.62 -12.52
CA GLU A 402 -10.56 44.86 -11.93
C GLU A 402 -11.62 45.54 -12.82
N LYS A 403 -11.59 45.34 -14.15
CA LYS A 403 -12.66 45.77 -15.07
C LYS A 403 -14.03 45.14 -14.76
N VAL A 404 -14.10 44.11 -13.91
CA VAL A 404 -15.32 43.41 -13.48
C VAL A 404 -15.73 43.77 -12.04
N SER A 405 -14.86 44.41 -11.25
CA SER A 405 -15.06 44.66 -9.81
C SER A 405 -14.86 46.13 -9.46
N SER A 406 -15.90 46.80 -8.94
CA SER A 406 -15.91 48.25 -8.69
C SER A 406 -15.11 48.72 -7.44
N CYS A 407 -14.13 47.92 -7.00
CA CYS A 407 -13.14 48.19 -5.96
C CYS A 407 -11.82 47.53 -6.44
N ASN A 408 -10.62 48.13 -6.34
CA ASN A 408 -10.17 49.24 -5.49
C ASN A 408 -9.03 50.08 -6.14
N ARG A 409 -8.60 51.14 -5.44
CA ARG A 409 -7.39 51.98 -5.57
C ARG A 409 -6.20 51.43 -6.38
N GLU A 410 -5.82 52.14 -7.46
CA GLU A 410 -4.58 51.91 -8.23
C GLU A 410 -3.30 51.90 -7.37
N LEU A 411 -2.39 50.96 -7.66
CA LEU A 411 -1.01 50.99 -7.15
C LEU A 411 -0.13 51.99 -7.93
N PRO A 412 0.87 52.63 -7.31
CA PRO A 412 1.84 53.45 -8.03
C PRO A 412 2.59 52.66 -9.12
N PRO A 413 2.84 53.22 -10.32
CA PRO A 413 3.48 52.49 -11.41
C PRO A 413 4.84 51.88 -11.06
N ASN A 414 5.60 52.52 -10.17
CA ASN A 414 6.90 52.02 -9.71
C ASN A 414 6.78 50.75 -8.83
N ASP A 415 5.71 50.64 -8.04
CA ASP A 415 5.45 49.46 -7.21
C ASP A 415 4.94 48.30 -8.08
N TRP A 416 4.07 48.58 -9.05
CA TRP A 416 3.67 47.59 -10.05
C TRP A 416 4.87 47.08 -10.88
N GLN A 417 5.77 47.98 -11.31
CA GLN A 417 7.00 47.59 -12.01
C GLN A 417 7.89 46.70 -11.14
N ALA A 418 7.98 46.95 -9.82
CA ALA A 418 8.71 46.08 -8.90
C ALA A 418 8.08 44.69 -8.77
N ILE A 419 6.75 44.60 -8.58
CA ILE A 419 6.00 43.34 -8.51
C ILE A 419 6.21 42.51 -9.79
N GLU A 420 6.01 43.12 -10.96
CA GLU A 420 6.17 42.49 -12.27
C GLU A 420 7.62 42.01 -12.48
N THR A 421 8.62 42.80 -12.07
CA THR A 421 10.04 42.41 -12.17
C THR A 421 10.38 41.23 -11.24
N ILE A 422 9.86 41.21 -10.01
CA ILE A 422 10.06 40.09 -9.07
C ILE A 422 9.41 38.82 -9.63
N PHE A 423 8.15 38.92 -10.09
CA PHE A 423 7.41 37.80 -10.67
C PHE A 423 8.12 37.18 -11.88
N GLN A 424 8.62 38.00 -12.81
CA GLN A 424 9.36 37.54 -13.99
C GLN A 424 10.65 36.78 -13.62
N HIS A 425 11.37 37.19 -12.56
CA HIS A 425 12.53 36.44 -12.05
C HIS A 425 12.15 35.21 -11.21
N MET A 426 10.95 35.15 -10.63
CA MET A 426 10.48 33.92 -9.98
C MET A 426 10.16 32.84 -11.03
N ILE A 427 9.40 33.19 -12.07
CA ILE A 427 8.90 32.23 -13.07
C ILE A 427 9.71 32.21 -14.39
N ALA A 428 10.96 32.68 -14.37
CA ALA A 428 11.85 32.59 -15.52
C ALA A 428 12.02 31.13 -15.98
N LYS A 429 11.95 30.88 -17.29
CA LYS A 429 11.84 29.50 -17.82
C LYS A 429 13.06 28.64 -17.49
N ARG A 430 14.27 29.20 -17.62
CA ARG A 430 15.53 28.54 -17.25
C ARG A 430 15.86 28.82 -15.78
N PRO A 431 16.27 27.81 -14.97
CA PRO A 431 16.67 28.02 -13.57
C PRO A 431 17.78 29.06 -13.36
N ASP A 432 18.71 29.21 -14.30
CA ASP A 432 19.82 30.18 -14.19
C ASP A 432 19.38 31.63 -14.34
N ASP A 433 18.23 31.86 -15.01
CA ASP A 433 17.66 33.19 -15.22
C ASP A 433 16.71 33.59 -14.05
N ARG A 434 16.53 32.72 -13.05
CA ARG A 434 15.72 32.97 -11.84
C ARG A 434 16.53 33.64 -10.72
N TYR A 435 15.85 33.98 -9.63
CA TYR A 435 16.52 34.11 -8.33
C TYR A 435 17.28 32.81 -7.98
N GLN A 436 18.57 32.93 -7.68
CA GLN A 436 19.41 31.76 -7.36
C GLN A 436 19.27 31.27 -5.91
N SER A 437 18.57 32.02 -5.04
CA SER A 437 18.16 31.55 -3.72
C SER A 437 16.90 32.27 -3.22
N MET A 438 16.20 31.66 -2.25
CA MET A 438 15.13 32.34 -1.50
C MET A 438 15.62 33.59 -0.74
N THR A 439 16.93 33.70 -0.44
CA THR A 439 17.48 34.93 0.18
C THR A 439 17.50 36.10 -0.78
N ASP A 440 17.74 35.86 -2.07
CA ASP A 440 17.69 36.89 -3.11
C ASP A 440 16.26 37.38 -3.35
N LEU A 441 15.29 36.46 -3.41
CA LEU A 441 13.87 36.78 -3.48
C LEU A 441 13.42 37.63 -2.28
N ILE A 442 13.74 37.21 -1.05
CA ILE A 442 13.35 37.94 0.17
C ILE A 442 13.95 39.34 0.20
N ARG A 443 15.22 39.51 -0.21
CA ARG A 443 15.90 40.82 -0.26
C ARG A 443 15.13 41.84 -1.11
N ASP A 444 14.54 41.38 -2.21
CA ASP A 444 13.88 42.27 -3.18
C ASP A 444 12.37 42.44 -2.86
N LEU A 445 11.74 41.43 -2.24
CA LEU A 445 10.32 41.41 -1.86
C LEU A 445 10.01 42.08 -0.50
N ASP A 446 10.83 41.87 0.53
CA ASP A 446 10.60 42.39 1.89
C ASP A 446 10.49 43.93 1.94
N PRO A 447 11.36 44.73 1.27
CA PRO A 447 11.24 46.20 1.25
C PRO A 447 10.03 46.72 0.47
N LEU A 448 9.46 45.91 -0.42
CA LEU A 448 8.25 46.22 -1.17
C LEU A 448 7.01 46.01 -0.29
N VAL A 449 6.89 44.85 0.36
CA VAL A 449 5.78 44.55 1.29
C VAL A 449 5.74 45.56 2.44
N GLN A 450 6.88 45.85 3.07
CA GLN A 450 6.96 46.85 4.14
C GLN A 450 6.51 48.26 3.68
N ARG A 451 6.84 48.66 2.44
CA ARG A 451 6.43 49.96 1.86
C ARG A 451 4.94 50.01 1.58
N LEU A 452 4.35 48.94 1.05
CA LEU A 452 2.91 48.87 0.78
C LEU A 452 2.10 48.89 2.08
N ASN A 453 2.49 48.08 3.07
CA ASN A 453 1.81 48.02 4.38
C ASN A 453 1.94 49.35 5.16
N SER A 454 3.08 50.04 5.05
CA SER A 454 3.25 51.41 5.59
C SER A 454 2.33 52.43 4.91
N SER A 455 1.95 52.20 3.65
CA SER A 455 1.13 53.13 2.84
C SER A 455 -0.38 52.97 3.07
N SER A 456 -0.83 51.80 3.52
CA SER A 456 -2.21 51.59 4.02
C SER A 456 -2.45 52.31 5.35
N ASP A 457 -1.54 52.17 6.32
CA ASP A 457 -1.67 52.75 7.67
C ASP A 457 -1.69 54.30 7.71
N ILE A 458 -1.06 54.94 6.74
CA ILE A 458 -1.08 56.40 6.61
C ILE A 458 -2.46 56.89 6.11
N ALA A 459 -3.14 56.09 5.29
CA ALA A 459 -4.44 56.44 4.71
C ALA A 459 -5.60 56.29 5.71
N THR A 460 -5.57 55.26 6.57
CA THR A 460 -6.56 55.10 7.66
C THR A 460 -6.45 56.18 8.72
N ARG A 461 -5.25 56.77 8.93
CA ARG A 461 -5.03 57.87 9.88
C ARG A 461 -5.46 59.26 9.39
N THR A 462 -5.85 59.44 8.13
CA THR A 462 -6.16 60.77 7.57
C THR A 462 -7.64 61.18 7.61
N LEU A 463 -8.55 60.34 8.13
CA LEU A 463 -10.00 60.62 8.15
C LEU A 463 -10.59 60.60 9.57
N SER A 464 -10.77 61.79 10.15
CA SER A 464 -11.55 62.06 11.37
C SER A 464 -11.70 63.58 11.58
N PRO A 465 -12.75 64.08 12.28
CA PRO A 465 -14.08 63.49 12.52
C PRO A 465 -15.24 64.47 12.20
N ILE A 466 -16.48 63.98 12.02
CA ILE A 466 -17.71 64.79 12.15
C ILE A 466 -18.76 64.05 12.99
N ASP A 467 -18.60 64.21 14.30
CA ASP A 467 -19.58 64.55 15.34
C ASP A 467 -21.06 64.07 15.32
N SER A 468 -21.52 63.71 16.53
CA SER A 468 -22.90 63.72 17.07
C SER A 468 -23.97 62.73 16.52
N SER A 469 -24.89 62.18 17.33
CA SER A 469 -24.90 61.99 18.82
C SER A 469 -26.09 61.12 19.27
N ALA A 470 -25.83 60.10 20.10
CA ALA A 470 -26.75 59.56 21.12
C ALA A 470 -25.94 58.74 22.15
N SER A 471 -26.37 58.65 23.41
CA SER A 471 -25.55 58.04 24.47
C SER A 471 -26.39 57.45 25.61
N GLU A 472 -26.01 56.26 26.09
CA GLU A 472 -25.84 55.92 27.52
C GLU A 472 -25.10 54.56 27.63
N THR A 473 -23.86 54.48 28.15
CA THR A 473 -23.44 54.22 29.57
C THR A 473 -23.97 52.87 30.12
N GLN A 474 -23.20 51.99 30.80
CA GLN A 474 -22.04 52.24 31.68
C GLN A 474 -21.15 50.99 31.99
N ARG A 475 -19.83 51.08 31.68
CA ARG A 475 -18.57 50.84 32.49
C ARG A 475 -18.42 49.55 33.36
N GLN A 476 -17.23 49.09 33.81
CA GLN A 476 -15.87 49.69 34.06
C GLN A 476 -14.80 48.54 34.04
N ARG A 477 -13.64 48.60 33.33
CA ARG A 477 -12.25 49.07 33.70
C ARG A 477 -11.48 48.24 34.77
N GLU A 478 -10.15 48.32 35.01
CA GLU A 478 -8.91 49.06 34.55
C GLU A 478 -7.66 48.20 34.96
N GLY A 479 -6.40 48.28 34.48
CA GLY A 479 -5.67 49.06 33.46
C GLY A 479 -4.11 49.03 33.70
N PHE A 480 -3.28 49.52 32.75
CA PHE A 480 -1.80 49.78 32.80
C PHE A 480 -0.81 48.58 32.65
N ASP A 481 0.40 48.62 32.05
CA ASP A 481 1.42 49.65 31.60
C ASP A 481 2.53 50.02 32.64
N THR A 482 3.84 50.22 32.36
CA THR A 482 4.69 50.21 31.13
C THR A 482 6.23 50.15 31.42
N ASP A 483 7.04 49.72 30.44
CA ASP A 483 8.46 50.04 30.07
C ASP A 483 9.75 49.84 30.93
N THR A 484 10.74 49.14 30.31
CA THR A 484 12.24 49.32 30.30
C THR A 484 13.22 48.83 31.42
N HIS A 485 14.47 48.58 30.97
CA HIS A 485 15.71 48.00 31.58
C HIS A 485 16.51 48.96 32.54
N PRO A 486 17.67 48.62 33.20
CA PRO A 486 18.64 47.53 32.96
C PRO A 486 19.30 46.78 34.20
N ASP A 487 20.13 45.78 33.86
CA ASP A 487 21.39 45.30 34.53
C ASP A 487 21.49 44.39 35.80
N ARG A 488 22.67 43.76 35.94
CA ARG A 488 23.15 42.71 36.91
C ARG A 488 23.83 43.31 38.18
N PRO A 489 24.32 42.58 39.24
CA PRO A 489 24.57 41.13 39.42
C PRO A 489 24.18 40.51 40.82
N ALA A 490 24.79 39.36 41.18
CA ALA A 490 24.61 38.52 42.40
C ALA A 490 25.44 39.02 43.64
N PRO A 491 25.64 38.31 44.80
CA PRO A 491 25.32 36.92 45.19
C PRO A 491 24.80 36.70 46.66
N ALA A 492 24.90 35.47 47.18
CA ALA A 492 24.26 34.96 48.42
C ALA A 492 25.00 35.22 49.76
N SER A 493 24.29 35.04 50.90
CA SER A 493 24.80 34.36 52.13
C SER A 493 23.81 34.38 53.32
N ARG A 494 23.78 33.32 54.16
CA ARG A 494 24.08 33.35 55.61
C ARG A 494 24.20 31.92 56.20
N MET A 495 24.76 31.78 57.41
CA MET A 495 25.26 30.53 58.01
C MET A 495 24.56 30.13 59.33
N MET A 496 24.88 28.88 59.77
CA MET A 496 24.84 28.30 61.14
C MET A 496 23.66 27.34 61.43
N ARG A 497 23.85 26.17 62.10
CA ARG A 497 25.06 25.60 62.77
C ARG A 497 24.95 24.07 63.00
N SER A 498 26.09 23.34 62.96
CA SER A 498 26.49 22.13 63.75
C SER A 498 25.50 20.95 64.02
N SER A 499 25.90 19.66 64.01
CA SER A 499 27.22 19.01 63.78
C SER A 499 27.20 17.46 63.80
N ARG A 500 28.05 16.83 62.96
CA ARG A 500 28.82 15.55 63.12
C ARG A 500 28.19 14.25 63.70
N ALA A 501 28.34 13.17 62.91
CA ALA A 501 28.85 11.80 63.23
C ALA A 501 28.29 10.98 64.42
N GLY A 502 28.29 9.63 64.42
CA GLY A 502 28.70 8.65 63.39
C GLY A 502 28.77 7.21 63.97
N ASP A 503 28.76 6.20 63.09
CA ASP A 503 29.09 4.77 63.28
C ASP A 503 28.25 3.82 64.19
N SER A 504 28.16 2.56 63.72
CA SER A 504 27.99 1.26 64.43
C SER A 504 26.63 0.71 64.97
N GLU A 505 26.28 -0.47 64.41
CA GLU A 505 25.83 -1.75 65.04
C GLU A 505 24.54 -1.90 65.92
N GLY A 506 23.60 -2.73 65.42
CA GLY A 506 22.89 -3.85 66.11
C GLY A 506 22.01 -3.63 67.37
N ASN A 507 21.17 -4.57 67.84
CA ASN A 507 20.52 -5.78 67.28
C ASN A 507 19.49 -6.32 68.33
N THR A 508 18.42 -7.05 67.94
CA THR A 508 17.58 -7.98 68.79
C THR A 508 16.81 -7.40 70.03
N ASP A 509 15.69 -7.96 70.54
CA ASP A 509 14.58 -8.79 69.99
C ASP A 509 13.36 -8.92 70.97
N GLN A 510 12.17 -9.30 70.45
CA GLN A 510 11.01 -9.95 71.14
C GLN A 510 10.29 -9.20 72.33
N VAL A 511 9.13 -9.61 72.91
CA VAL A 511 8.41 -10.92 73.03
C VAL A 511 6.86 -10.77 73.22
N SER A 512 6.10 -11.87 73.01
CA SER A 512 4.83 -12.30 73.72
C SER A 512 3.43 -12.00 73.12
N LEU A 513 2.34 -12.80 73.28
CA LEU A 513 2.12 -14.22 73.72
C LEU A 513 0.68 -14.78 73.43
N ALA A 514 0.55 -16.09 73.15
CA ALA A 514 -0.50 -17.09 73.57
C ALA A 514 -2.05 -16.89 73.37
N GLU A 515 -2.93 -17.92 73.33
CA GLU A 515 -2.92 -19.34 72.88
C GLU A 515 -4.35 -19.99 72.97
N THR A 516 -4.62 -21.21 72.43
CA THR A 516 -5.47 -22.35 72.98
C THR A 516 -5.83 -23.45 71.94
N LYS A 517 -6.66 -24.47 72.29
CA LYS A 517 -6.86 -25.84 71.71
C LYS A 517 -8.32 -26.38 72.01
N LEU A 518 -8.88 -27.57 71.65
CA LEU A 518 -8.46 -28.87 71.04
C LEU A 518 -9.69 -29.75 70.55
N ASP A 519 -9.44 -30.99 70.06
CA ASP A 519 -10.23 -32.27 70.13
C ASP A 519 -11.19 -32.83 69.03
N THR A 520 -11.33 -34.18 69.00
CA THR A 520 -11.92 -35.13 67.97
C THR A 520 -12.31 -36.49 68.66
N PRO A 521 -12.46 -37.74 68.09
CA PRO A 521 -12.57 -38.30 66.70
C PRO A 521 -13.60 -39.50 66.51
N SER A 522 -13.47 -40.28 65.39
CA SER A 522 -13.91 -41.71 65.15
C SER A 522 -15.39 -42.02 64.77
N THR A 523 -15.75 -43.06 63.96
CA THR A 523 -15.00 -44.06 63.15
C THR A 523 -15.79 -44.67 61.96
N ALA A 524 -15.07 -45.01 60.87
CA ALA A 524 -15.25 -46.09 59.86
C ALA A 524 -16.63 -46.51 59.30
N ALA A 525 -16.85 -46.36 57.97
CA ALA A 525 -16.66 -47.43 56.95
C ALA A 525 -17.24 -47.07 55.55
N GLY A 526 -16.52 -47.39 54.46
CA GLY A 526 -17.09 -47.56 53.10
C GLY A 526 -16.67 -46.57 52.00
N SER A 527 -16.07 -47.11 50.93
CA SER A 527 -15.90 -46.58 49.56
C SER A 527 -15.11 -45.29 49.25
N THR A 528 -14.20 -45.45 48.28
CA THR A 528 -13.70 -44.51 47.25
C THR A 528 -12.80 -43.31 47.61
N TRP A 529 -11.67 -43.29 46.86
CA TRP A 529 -10.81 -42.15 46.48
C TRP A 529 -10.00 -41.47 47.60
N GLY A 530 -8.71 -41.84 47.65
CA GLY A 530 -7.63 -41.03 48.22
C GLY A 530 -6.51 -40.88 47.19
N GLY A 531 -5.81 -39.74 47.18
CA GLY A 531 -4.70 -39.48 46.26
C GLY A 531 -3.34 -39.52 46.95
N SER A 532 -2.34 -40.17 46.33
CA SER A 532 -0.91 -39.89 46.54
C SER A 532 0.00 -40.60 45.54
N ARG A 533 0.94 -39.82 44.98
CA ARG A 533 2.23 -40.17 44.34
C ARG A 533 2.59 -41.67 44.18
N ARG A 534 2.86 -42.10 42.92
CA ARG A 534 4.18 -42.60 42.48
C ARG A 534 4.25 -42.86 40.95
N HIS A 535 5.46 -42.76 40.40
CA HIS A 535 5.79 -42.99 38.98
C HIS A 535 5.65 -44.46 38.56
N TRP A 536 5.32 -44.73 37.29
CA TRP A 536 6.25 -45.25 36.25
C TRP A 536 5.54 -45.58 34.90
N LEU A 537 6.32 -45.62 33.81
CA LEU A 537 6.04 -46.20 32.47
C LEU A 537 5.13 -45.46 31.44
N ILE A 538 5.80 -44.81 30.47
CA ILE A 538 5.85 -45.16 29.02
C ILE A 538 4.54 -45.60 28.31
N GLY A 539 4.17 -44.91 27.22
CA GLY A 539 3.18 -45.39 26.22
C GLY A 539 2.94 -44.43 25.05
N VAL A 540 3.58 -44.67 23.90
CA VAL A 540 3.48 -43.86 22.66
C VAL A 540 2.19 -44.15 21.87
N ALA A 541 1.54 -43.11 21.33
CA ALA A 541 0.80 -43.16 20.06
C ALA A 541 0.61 -41.75 19.45
N VAL A 542 0.75 -41.62 18.12
CA VAL A 542 0.55 -40.38 17.33
C VAL A 542 -0.43 -40.67 16.20
N ALA A 543 -1.38 -39.76 15.94
CA ALA A 543 -1.92 -39.40 14.61
C ALA A 543 -3.19 -38.52 14.79
N GLY A 544 -3.44 -37.50 13.95
CA GLY A 544 -2.57 -36.94 12.92
C GLY A 544 -3.27 -35.81 12.15
N LEU A 545 -2.51 -34.79 11.73
CA LEU A 545 -2.96 -33.72 10.85
C LEU A 545 -1.73 -33.13 10.13
N PRO A 546 -1.53 -33.39 8.82
CA PRO A 546 -0.29 -33.01 8.14
C PRO A 546 -0.38 -31.59 7.55
N ALA A 547 0.33 -30.65 8.17
CA ALA A 547 0.83 -29.44 7.52
C ALA A 547 2.34 -29.40 7.77
N LEU A 548 3.13 -29.86 6.79
CA LEU A 548 4.58 -29.99 6.91
C LEU A 548 5.26 -28.64 6.67
N LEU A 549 5.32 -27.81 7.72
CA LEU A 549 6.38 -26.82 7.84
C LEU A 549 7.68 -27.58 8.19
N ALA A 550 8.53 -27.75 7.20
CA ALA A 550 9.88 -28.28 7.41
C ALA A 550 10.70 -27.29 8.24
N GLY A 551 11.27 -27.72 9.36
CA GLY A 551 12.03 -26.85 10.25
C GLY A 551 12.64 -27.57 11.46
N LEU A 552 13.76 -27.04 11.94
CA LEU A 552 14.46 -27.57 13.11
C LEU A 552 13.84 -26.98 14.39
N VAL A 553 13.29 -27.84 15.25
CA VAL A 553 12.56 -27.43 16.47
C VAL A 553 13.34 -27.88 17.71
N LEU A 554 14.05 -26.94 18.32
CA LEU A 554 14.75 -27.17 19.58
C LEU A 554 13.78 -27.02 20.75
N ARG A 555 13.81 -27.96 21.72
CA ARG A 555 13.02 -27.89 22.95
C ARG A 555 13.91 -28.13 24.17
N PHE A 556 14.10 -27.10 24.98
CA PHE A 556 14.83 -27.17 26.24
C PHE A 556 13.84 -27.59 27.33
N ASN A 557 14.21 -28.48 28.24
CA ASN A 557 13.31 -28.94 29.32
C ASN A 557 14.02 -28.91 30.67
N THR A 558 13.75 -27.88 31.48
CA THR A 558 14.52 -27.61 32.69
C THR A 558 13.91 -28.25 33.94
N SER A 559 14.76 -29.00 34.64
CA SER A 559 14.65 -29.44 36.04
C SER A 559 15.90 -30.27 36.41
N ALA A 560 16.60 -30.80 35.39
CA ALA A 560 17.94 -31.38 35.47
C ALA A 560 18.68 -31.39 34.10
N GLY A 561 18.65 -30.28 33.33
CA GLY A 561 19.63 -30.02 32.26
C GLY A 561 19.57 -30.87 30.97
N GLU A 562 18.40 -31.31 30.50
CA GLU A 562 18.26 -31.97 29.18
C GLU A 562 17.66 -31.03 28.11
N VAL A 563 18.26 -31.08 26.91
CA VAL A 563 17.87 -30.31 25.72
C VAL A 563 17.55 -31.30 24.62
N VAL A 564 16.31 -31.26 24.12
CA VAL A 564 15.78 -32.20 23.13
C VAL A 564 15.66 -31.49 21.78
N LEU A 565 16.58 -31.83 20.89
CA LEU A 565 16.71 -31.26 19.55
C LEU A 565 15.87 -32.12 18.59
N THR A 566 14.77 -31.56 18.06
CA THR A 566 13.80 -32.30 17.24
C THR A 566 13.89 -31.83 15.79
N ILE A 567 14.24 -32.74 14.89
CA ILE A 567 14.66 -32.45 13.52
C ILE A 567 13.51 -32.80 12.58
N ASN A 568 12.68 -31.80 12.26
CA ASN A 568 11.56 -31.93 11.33
C ASN A 568 11.86 -31.24 9.98
N ASP A 569 13.12 -31.19 9.57
CA ASP A 569 13.57 -30.65 8.28
C ASP A 569 14.43 -31.70 7.55
N PRO A 570 13.98 -32.23 6.40
CA PRO A 570 14.78 -33.18 5.61
C PRO A 570 16.14 -32.61 5.18
N ASN A 571 16.25 -31.28 5.07
CA ASN A 571 17.45 -30.59 4.62
C ASN A 571 18.49 -30.37 5.73
N ALA A 572 18.16 -30.67 6.99
CA ALA A 572 19.10 -30.54 8.10
C ALA A 572 20.16 -31.66 8.15
N ASN A 573 20.03 -32.69 7.31
CA ASN A 573 20.91 -33.87 7.29
C ASN A 573 22.33 -33.55 6.79
N GLY A 574 23.27 -33.37 7.73
CA GLY A 574 24.62 -32.89 7.49
C GLY A 574 24.97 -31.58 8.22
N ALA A 575 24.04 -31.01 8.99
CA ALA A 575 24.30 -29.79 9.76
C ALA A 575 25.07 -30.08 11.05
N ASP A 576 26.13 -29.32 11.30
CA ASP A 576 26.80 -29.27 12.59
C ASP A 576 26.07 -28.29 13.52
N VAL A 577 25.89 -28.71 14.77
CA VAL A 577 25.31 -27.91 15.85
C VAL A 577 26.37 -27.69 16.92
N SER A 578 26.65 -26.43 17.24
CA SER A 578 27.64 -26.00 18.21
C SER A 578 27.04 -25.01 19.22
N ILE A 579 27.57 -24.99 20.44
CA ILE A 579 27.12 -24.09 21.51
C ILE A 579 28.35 -23.49 22.19
N ASN A 580 28.41 -22.15 22.25
CA ASN A 580 29.58 -21.38 22.69
C ASN A 580 30.86 -21.80 21.93
N ASP A 581 30.74 -21.95 20.61
CA ASP A 581 31.76 -22.42 19.67
C ASP A 581 32.34 -23.83 19.94
N GLN A 582 31.74 -24.59 20.86
CA GLN A 582 32.03 -26.01 21.06
C GLN A 582 31.07 -26.86 20.24
N HIS A 583 31.60 -27.72 19.37
CA HIS A 583 30.79 -28.68 18.59
C HIS A 583 30.07 -29.65 19.54
N VAL A 584 28.79 -29.90 19.28
CA VAL A 584 27.91 -30.70 20.14
C VAL A 584 27.42 -31.95 19.42
N LEU A 585 26.90 -31.83 18.19
CA LEU A 585 26.55 -32.96 17.34
C LEU A 585 26.57 -32.58 15.85
N THR A 586 26.59 -33.59 14.99
CA THR A 586 26.30 -33.47 13.55
C THR A 586 25.01 -34.23 13.28
N ILE A 587 24.03 -33.58 12.65
CA ILE A 587 22.75 -34.21 12.29
C ILE A 587 22.99 -35.26 11.19
N THR A 588 22.53 -36.49 11.40
CA THR A 588 22.78 -37.63 10.47
C THR A 588 21.52 -38.34 9.97
N SER A 589 20.33 -37.98 10.46
CA SER A 589 19.03 -38.45 9.95
C SER A 589 17.86 -37.62 10.52
N GLU A 590 16.67 -37.71 9.93
CA GLU A 590 15.43 -37.20 10.53
C GLU A 590 15.16 -37.91 11.86
N GLY A 591 14.89 -37.16 12.93
CA GLY A 591 14.73 -37.75 14.25
C GLY A 591 14.70 -36.75 15.41
N GLN A 592 14.76 -37.30 16.62
CA GLN A 592 14.81 -36.54 17.86
C GLN A 592 16.06 -36.97 18.65
N GLU A 593 17.03 -36.07 18.76
CA GLU A 593 18.28 -36.30 19.48
C GLU A 593 18.32 -35.46 20.77
N THR A 594 18.99 -35.96 21.81
CA THR A 594 19.03 -35.31 23.13
C THR A 594 20.48 -34.97 23.52
N ILE A 595 20.69 -33.71 23.90
CA ILE A 595 21.94 -33.15 24.40
C ILE A 595 21.74 -32.82 25.88
N THR A 596 22.69 -33.19 26.74
CA THR A 596 22.72 -32.70 28.13
C THR A 596 23.50 -31.38 28.19
N ILE A 597 22.88 -30.30 28.68
CA ILE A 597 23.54 -28.99 28.86
C ILE A 597 23.31 -28.52 30.29
N THR A 598 24.38 -28.21 31.00
CA THR A 598 24.31 -27.69 32.37
C THR A 598 23.78 -26.24 32.37
N PRO A 599 22.67 -25.94 33.06
CA PRO A 599 22.21 -24.57 33.22
C PRO A 599 23.30 -23.70 33.85
N ASN A 600 23.43 -22.48 33.33
CA ASN A 600 24.24 -21.43 33.94
C ASN A 600 23.62 -20.10 33.56
N GLU A 601 23.58 -19.16 34.51
CA GLU A 601 22.88 -17.86 34.39
C GLU A 601 23.60 -16.85 33.48
N LYS A 602 24.35 -17.35 32.49
CA LYS A 602 25.00 -16.56 31.46
C LYS A 602 24.29 -16.77 30.13
N GLU A 603 24.39 -15.75 29.30
CA GLU A 603 24.08 -15.85 27.88
C GLU A 603 25.01 -16.88 27.22
N GLN A 604 24.40 -17.74 26.40
CA GLN A 604 25.02 -18.80 25.63
C GLN A 604 24.58 -18.65 24.18
N THR A 605 25.44 -19.03 23.25
CA THR A 605 25.21 -18.85 21.81
C THR A 605 25.12 -20.21 21.13
N LEU A 606 23.97 -20.52 20.55
CA LEU A 606 23.73 -21.69 19.69
C LEU A 606 24.07 -21.31 18.25
N THR A 607 24.92 -22.08 17.58
CA THR A 607 25.24 -21.92 16.16
C THR A 607 24.97 -23.22 15.41
N ILE A 608 24.27 -23.11 14.28
CA ILE A 608 23.93 -24.23 13.40
C ILE A 608 24.51 -23.94 12.02
N SER A 609 25.33 -24.84 11.50
CA SER A 609 26.06 -24.66 10.24
C SER A 609 25.97 -25.91 9.36
N HIS A 610 25.41 -25.77 8.16
CA HIS A 610 25.41 -26.80 7.11
C HIS A 610 26.30 -26.35 5.94
N PRO A 611 26.92 -27.25 5.16
CA PRO A 611 27.63 -26.89 3.93
C PRO A 611 26.79 -25.99 2.98
N ASP A 612 25.56 -26.39 2.69
CA ASP A 612 24.67 -25.74 1.71
C ASP A 612 23.63 -24.74 2.29
N PHE A 613 23.47 -24.64 3.61
CA PHE A 613 22.48 -23.74 4.25
C PHE A 613 23.18 -22.65 5.07
N GLU A 614 22.54 -21.49 5.25
CA GLU A 614 23.15 -20.35 5.95
C GLU A 614 23.47 -20.71 7.41
N THR A 615 24.65 -20.29 7.90
CA THR A 615 24.99 -20.46 9.31
C THR A 615 24.11 -19.54 10.14
N GLN A 616 23.29 -20.10 11.03
CA GLN A 616 22.38 -19.36 11.89
C GLN A 616 22.87 -19.43 13.34
N THR A 617 22.79 -18.30 14.03
CA THR A 617 23.36 -18.11 15.37
C THR A 617 22.36 -17.37 16.25
N GLU A 618 22.02 -17.94 17.40
CA GLU A 618 21.00 -17.45 18.34
C GLU A 618 21.54 -17.41 19.77
N SER A 619 21.22 -16.35 20.50
CA SER A 619 21.67 -16.16 21.89
C SER A 619 20.54 -16.40 22.90
N PHE A 620 20.82 -17.17 23.94
CA PHE A 620 19.83 -17.62 24.93
C PHE A 620 20.44 -17.78 26.33
N THR A 621 19.61 -17.73 27.38
CA THR A 621 20.06 -17.97 28.77
C THR A 621 19.26 -19.10 29.39
N LEU A 622 19.94 -20.15 29.87
CA LEU A 622 19.32 -21.29 30.55
C LEU A 622 19.23 -21.03 32.06
N LYS A 623 18.01 -20.71 32.53
CA LYS A 623 17.66 -20.63 33.96
C LYS A 623 17.18 -21.98 34.48
N ASP A 624 17.34 -22.22 35.78
CA ASP A 624 16.93 -23.46 36.45
C ASP A 624 15.52 -23.31 37.09
N ASP A 625 14.58 -22.69 36.37
CA ASP A 625 13.28 -22.25 36.88
C ASP A 625 12.08 -23.10 36.40
N GLY A 626 12.31 -24.10 35.56
CA GLY A 626 11.26 -24.98 35.01
C GLY A 626 10.70 -24.54 33.65
N GLY A 627 11.17 -23.41 33.10
CA GLY A 627 10.77 -22.94 31.77
C GLY A 627 11.25 -23.83 30.61
N ALA A 628 10.33 -24.28 29.78
CA ALA A 628 10.66 -24.91 28.51
C ALA A 628 10.80 -23.85 27.40
N VAL A 629 12.02 -23.56 26.99
CA VAL A 629 12.31 -22.68 25.83
C VAL A 629 12.18 -23.50 24.55
N ALA A 630 11.70 -22.88 23.46
CA ALA A 630 11.69 -23.48 22.14
C ALA A 630 12.17 -22.50 21.07
N PHE A 631 13.06 -22.96 20.19
CA PHE A 631 13.48 -22.23 19.00
C PHE A 631 13.04 -23.01 17.75
N THR A 632 12.52 -22.29 16.76
CA THR A 632 12.21 -22.84 15.44
C THR A 632 13.17 -22.23 14.44
N VAL A 633 14.18 -23.00 14.04
CA VAL A 633 15.22 -22.57 13.11
C VAL A 633 14.83 -23.08 11.72
N SER A 634 14.53 -22.14 10.82
CA SER A 634 14.24 -22.47 9.42
C SER A 634 15.53 -22.36 8.64
N LEU A 635 16.09 -23.49 8.20
CA LEU A 635 17.33 -23.49 7.42
C LEU A 635 17.07 -22.81 6.06
N LYS A 636 17.43 -21.53 5.95
CA LYS A 636 17.55 -20.86 4.67
C LYS A 636 18.66 -21.55 3.89
N PRO A 637 18.43 -22.01 2.64
CA PRO A 637 19.53 -22.34 1.75
C PRO A 637 20.50 -21.17 1.77
N LYS A 638 21.82 -21.42 1.76
CA LYS A 638 22.73 -20.40 1.24
C LYS A 638 22.17 -20.11 -0.13
N GLN A 639 21.70 -18.88 -0.35
CA GLN A 639 21.07 -18.55 -1.60
C GLN A 639 21.99 -19.08 -2.70
N ALA A 640 21.40 -19.80 -3.67
CA ALA A 640 21.95 -19.76 -5.01
C ALA A 640 21.80 -18.31 -5.45
N VAL A 641 22.69 -17.45 -4.94
CA VAL A 641 22.78 -16.07 -5.33
C VAL A 641 22.91 -16.17 -6.84
N ALA A 642 21.98 -15.56 -7.57
CA ALA A 642 22.25 -15.12 -8.92
C ALA A 642 23.40 -14.11 -8.78
N LYS A 643 24.62 -14.65 -8.65
CA LYS A 643 25.81 -13.89 -8.27
C LYS A 643 25.96 -12.90 -9.38
N ASP A 644 25.79 -11.63 -9.05
CA ASP A 644 26.45 -10.58 -9.80
C ASP A 644 27.94 -10.99 -9.85
N PRO A 645 28.47 -11.40 -11.02
CA PRO A 645 29.80 -12.00 -11.06
C PRO A 645 30.89 -10.96 -10.81
N MET A 646 30.54 -9.67 -10.75
CA MET A 646 31.47 -8.55 -10.61
C MET A 646 32.15 -8.50 -9.24
N MET A 647 31.44 -8.81 -8.15
CA MET A 647 31.83 -8.36 -6.80
C MET A 647 32.73 -9.31 -5.97
N ARG A 648 33.25 -10.40 -6.57
CA ARG A 648 34.47 -11.09 -6.07
C ARG A 648 35.31 -11.61 -7.23
N GLY A 649 36.42 -10.92 -7.51
CA GLY A 649 37.40 -11.36 -8.50
C GLY A 649 38.01 -12.73 -8.17
N PRO A 650 38.42 -13.52 -9.19
CA PRO A 650 39.11 -14.80 -8.98
C PRO A 650 40.47 -14.59 -8.29
N ASN A 651 41.01 -15.64 -7.66
CA ASN A 651 42.31 -15.63 -6.95
C ASN A 651 43.46 -15.05 -7.81
N THR A 652 43.70 -13.74 -7.72
CA THR A 652 44.77 -13.06 -8.43
C THR A 652 46.11 -13.22 -7.72
N PRO A 653 47.23 -13.46 -8.45
CA PRO A 653 48.55 -13.36 -7.85
C PRO A 653 48.79 -11.93 -7.33
N PRO A 654 49.58 -11.77 -6.24
CA PRO A 654 49.79 -10.46 -5.64
C PRO A 654 50.50 -9.50 -6.61
N PRO A 655 50.13 -8.20 -6.60
CA PRO A 655 50.80 -7.19 -7.42
C PRO A 655 52.27 -7.05 -7.01
N THR A 656 53.12 -6.67 -7.97
CA THR A 656 54.53 -6.37 -7.66
C THR A 656 54.61 -5.02 -6.96
N LEU A 657 55.05 -5.00 -5.70
CA LEU A 657 55.23 -3.76 -4.93
C LEU A 657 56.33 -2.88 -5.57
N VAL A 658 55.94 -1.72 -6.11
CA VAL A 658 56.85 -0.75 -6.73
C VAL A 658 56.51 0.67 -6.26
N SER A 659 57.48 1.33 -5.61
CA SER A 659 57.39 2.69 -5.05
C SER A 659 56.38 2.89 -3.90
N SER A 660 56.89 3.20 -2.72
CA SER A 660 56.13 3.56 -1.51
C SER A 660 55.34 4.87 -1.59
N ASP A 661 55.63 5.68 -2.61
CA ASP A 661 55.27 7.10 -2.66
C ASP A 661 54.24 7.36 -3.76
N VAL A 662 54.37 6.71 -4.92
CA VAL A 662 53.51 6.93 -6.10
C VAL A 662 52.06 6.49 -5.84
N ASP A 663 51.86 5.22 -5.48
CA ASP A 663 50.54 4.67 -5.19
C ASP A 663 49.91 5.33 -3.95
N ARG A 664 50.75 5.86 -3.06
CA ARG A 664 50.34 6.61 -1.87
C ARG A 664 49.80 8.00 -2.20
N GLU A 665 50.46 8.76 -3.08
CA GLU A 665 49.93 10.05 -3.53
C GLU A 665 48.68 9.87 -4.40
N ALA A 666 48.62 8.83 -5.24
CA ALA A 666 47.41 8.48 -6.00
C ALA A 666 46.23 8.13 -5.07
N ALA A 667 46.45 7.27 -4.07
CA ALA A 667 45.44 6.90 -3.08
C ALA A 667 44.96 8.10 -2.25
N LYS A 668 45.88 8.95 -1.76
CA LYS A 668 45.53 10.20 -1.07
C LYS A 668 44.65 11.10 -1.93
N TRP A 669 44.97 11.24 -3.22
CA TRP A 669 44.20 12.09 -4.14
C TRP A 669 42.78 11.56 -4.32
N VAL A 670 42.59 10.26 -4.57
CA VAL A 670 41.25 9.64 -4.67
C VAL A 670 40.42 9.88 -3.42
N LEU A 671 41.00 9.64 -2.24
CA LEU A 671 40.34 9.82 -0.94
C LEU A 671 40.03 11.30 -0.64
N THR A 672 40.87 12.23 -1.13
CA THR A 672 40.61 13.68 -1.03
C THR A 672 39.44 14.13 -1.92
N MET A 673 39.22 13.43 -3.04
CA MET A 673 38.08 13.65 -3.94
C MET A 673 36.79 12.94 -3.50
N GLY A 674 36.75 12.34 -2.29
CA GLY A 674 35.58 11.60 -1.79
C GLY A 674 35.39 10.19 -2.39
N GLY A 675 36.35 9.74 -3.21
CA GLY A 675 36.40 8.36 -3.69
C GLY A 675 36.94 7.40 -2.63
N ARG A 676 36.95 6.10 -2.96
CA ARG A 676 37.48 5.00 -2.10
C ARG A 676 38.56 4.23 -2.85
N VAL A 677 39.44 3.54 -2.12
CA VAL A 677 40.47 2.67 -2.71
C VAL A 677 40.58 1.34 -2.00
N THR A 678 40.92 0.30 -2.75
CA THR A 678 41.50 -0.93 -2.19
C THR A 678 43.00 -0.90 -2.43
N VAL A 679 43.80 -1.19 -1.41
CA VAL A 679 45.26 -1.32 -1.50
C VAL A 679 45.69 -2.75 -1.19
N TYR A 680 46.84 -3.16 -1.70
CA TYR A 680 47.46 -4.46 -1.39
C TYR A 680 48.70 -4.27 -0.52
N VAL A 681 48.67 -4.79 0.71
CA VAL A 681 49.79 -4.81 1.66
C VAL A 681 50.37 -6.23 1.71
N HIS A 682 51.69 -6.39 1.62
CA HIS A 682 52.33 -7.70 1.76
C HIS A 682 52.84 -7.90 3.20
N PRO A 683 52.49 -9.01 3.90
CA PRO A 683 51.77 -10.19 3.42
C PRO A 683 50.25 -10.18 3.70
N GLU A 684 49.71 -9.08 4.24
CA GLU A 684 48.35 -9.03 4.82
C GLU A 684 47.22 -9.26 3.81
N GLY A 685 47.41 -8.86 2.54
CA GLY A 685 46.44 -9.03 1.47
C GLY A 685 45.83 -7.72 0.97
N GLN A 686 44.61 -7.79 0.46
CA GLN A 686 43.82 -6.62 0.07
C GLN A 686 43.18 -5.97 1.30
N ARG A 687 43.15 -4.64 1.31
CA ARG A 687 42.55 -3.84 2.38
C ARG A 687 41.86 -2.63 1.75
N ASP A 688 40.57 -2.47 2.02
CA ASP A 688 39.84 -1.24 1.68
C ASP A 688 40.24 -0.11 2.63
N VAL A 689 40.34 1.10 2.09
CA VAL A 689 40.74 2.30 2.83
C VAL A 689 39.74 3.42 2.57
N ASP A 690 39.18 3.91 3.67
CA ASP A 690 38.33 5.09 3.80
C ASP A 690 38.36 5.51 5.29
N PRO A 691 38.62 6.78 5.67
CA PRO A 691 39.14 7.89 4.86
C PRO A 691 40.68 7.86 4.76
N THR A 692 41.30 8.94 4.29
CA THR A 692 42.76 9.10 4.09
C THR A 692 43.63 8.75 5.31
N GLU A 693 43.11 8.93 6.53
CA GLU A 693 43.82 8.60 7.78
C GLU A 693 44.06 7.09 7.97
N ASN A 694 43.29 6.23 7.28
CA ASN A 694 43.38 4.77 7.37
C ASN A 694 44.40 4.14 6.37
N LEU A 695 45.14 4.95 5.61
CA LEU A 695 46.19 4.48 4.68
C LEU A 695 47.34 3.80 5.45
N PRO A 696 47.75 2.56 5.12
CA PRO A 696 48.83 1.85 5.81
C PRO A 696 50.15 2.63 5.83
N GLU A 697 50.93 2.56 6.92
CA GLU A 697 52.28 3.15 6.96
C GLU A 697 53.28 2.34 6.11
N GLU A 698 53.03 1.04 5.94
CA GLU A 698 53.80 0.12 5.11
C GLU A 698 53.70 0.45 3.61
N THR A 699 54.62 -0.09 2.81
CA THR A 699 54.53 -0.04 1.35
C THR A 699 53.38 -0.93 0.87
N PHE A 700 52.41 -0.32 0.17
CA PHE A 700 51.30 -0.99 -0.49
C PHE A 700 51.32 -0.71 -1.99
N ALA A 701 50.61 -1.53 -2.77
CA ALA A 701 50.23 -1.22 -4.15
C ALA A 701 48.77 -0.75 -4.21
N LEU A 702 48.45 0.23 -5.06
CA LEU A 702 47.07 0.66 -5.33
C LEU A 702 46.40 -0.38 -6.24
N PHE A 703 45.28 -0.95 -5.79
CA PHE A 703 44.69 -2.16 -6.37
C PHE A 703 43.35 -1.89 -7.05
N ASN A 704 42.43 -1.20 -6.36
CA ASN A 704 41.15 -0.74 -6.92
C ASN A 704 40.96 0.76 -6.65
N VAL A 705 40.30 1.47 -7.55
CA VAL A 705 39.90 2.88 -7.41
C VAL A 705 38.42 3.03 -7.71
N PHE A 706 37.68 3.65 -6.79
CA PHE A 706 36.27 3.99 -6.93
C PHE A 706 36.11 5.51 -6.80
N LEU A 707 35.76 6.18 -7.90
CA LEU A 707 35.53 7.64 -7.95
C LEU A 707 34.06 7.96 -8.31
N ASN A 708 33.18 6.96 -8.19
CA ASN A 708 31.79 7.03 -8.63
C ASN A 708 31.03 8.22 -8.01
N GLY A 709 30.34 8.99 -8.86
CA GLY A 709 29.50 10.13 -8.51
C GLY A 709 30.24 11.42 -8.07
N GLN A 710 31.57 11.48 -8.11
CA GLN A 710 32.31 12.62 -7.54
C GLN A 710 32.33 13.85 -8.46
N THR A 711 31.41 14.78 -8.20
CA THR A 711 31.25 16.03 -8.97
C THR A 711 32.51 16.91 -8.90
N GLY A 712 33.17 17.13 -10.03
CA GLY A 712 34.42 17.88 -10.14
C GLY A 712 35.65 17.03 -10.50
N VAL A 713 35.50 15.70 -10.49
CA VAL A 713 36.44 14.80 -11.18
C VAL A 713 36.16 14.87 -12.70
N VAL A 714 37.23 14.92 -13.49
CA VAL A 714 37.26 14.99 -14.97
C VAL A 714 38.54 14.29 -15.46
N ASP A 715 38.85 14.36 -16.75
CA ASP A 715 40.05 13.75 -17.40
C ASP A 715 41.39 13.96 -16.66
N GLN A 716 41.51 15.05 -15.88
CA GLN A 716 42.65 15.30 -14.98
C GLN A 716 42.92 14.15 -13.98
N ALA A 717 41.94 13.32 -13.65
CA ALA A 717 42.10 12.11 -12.84
C ALA A 717 43.20 11.18 -13.38
N ALA A 718 43.32 11.07 -14.70
CA ALA A 718 44.36 10.27 -15.33
C ALA A 718 45.78 10.76 -14.98
N GLN A 719 45.98 12.07 -14.81
CA GLN A 719 47.29 12.63 -14.44
C GLN A 719 47.75 12.20 -13.04
N HIS A 720 46.80 11.90 -12.14
CA HIS A 720 47.07 11.39 -10.79
C HIS A 720 47.22 9.86 -10.78
N LEU A 721 46.43 9.13 -11.58
CA LEU A 721 46.38 7.66 -11.58
C LEU A 721 47.39 6.98 -12.53
N LYS A 722 47.90 7.67 -13.57
CA LYS A 722 48.73 7.11 -14.66
C LYS A 722 49.98 6.32 -14.24
N ASN A 723 50.48 6.51 -13.02
CA ASN A 723 51.67 5.81 -12.55
C ASN A 723 51.34 4.56 -11.70
N ALA A 724 50.07 4.35 -11.35
CA ALA A 724 49.60 3.25 -10.51
C ALA A 724 49.46 1.95 -11.32
N SER A 725 50.57 1.41 -11.81
CA SER A 725 50.59 0.27 -12.75
C SER A 725 50.09 -1.07 -12.15
N GLY A 726 49.73 -1.12 -10.87
CA GLY A 726 49.13 -2.28 -10.20
C GLY A 726 47.59 -2.35 -10.26
N LEU A 727 46.93 -1.30 -10.77
CA LEU A 727 45.48 -1.12 -10.77
C LEU A 727 44.73 -2.23 -11.54
N GLN A 728 43.80 -2.93 -10.88
CA GLN A 728 42.98 -4.00 -11.45
C GLN A 728 41.50 -3.65 -11.61
N MET A 729 40.97 -2.72 -10.81
CA MET A 729 39.62 -2.17 -10.97
C MET A 729 39.64 -0.65 -11.00
N LEU A 730 38.92 -0.06 -11.94
CA LEU A 730 38.75 1.38 -12.09
C LEU A 730 37.27 1.69 -12.34
N ASP A 731 36.63 2.30 -11.35
CA ASP A 731 35.23 2.67 -11.36
C ASP A 731 35.07 4.20 -11.41
N LEU A 732 34.46 4.68 -12.50
CA LEU A 732 34.34 6.08 -12.89
C LEU A 732 32.87 6.48 -13.17
N GLU A 733 31.90 5.75 -12.60
CA GLU A 733 30.47 5.99 -12.88
C GLU A 733 30.01 7.41 -12.55
N GLY A 734 29.31 8.05 -13.49
CA GLY A 734 28.76 9.40 -13.32
C GLY A 734 29.80 10.52 -13.27
N ILE A 735 31.05 10.25 -13.70
CA ILE A 735 32.11 11.26 -13.80
C ILE A 735 32.13 11.87 -15.20
N ALA A 736 32.38 13.18 -15.29
CA ALA A 736 32.61 13.88 -16.55
C ALA A 736 34.01 13.60 -17.14
N VAL A 737 34.35 12.32 -17.35
CA VAL A 737 35.48 11.89 -18.19
C VAL A 737 35.04 11.75 -19.66
N SER A 738 36.00 11.91 -20.56
CA SER A 738 35.84 11.88 -22.01
C SER A 738 36.78 10.86 -22.68
N ASP A 739 36.74 10.81 -24.01
CA ASP A 739 37.69 10.01 -24.80
C ASP A 739 39.17 10.37 -24.53
N GLU A 740 39.48 11.58 -24.04
CA GLU A 740 40.86 11.94 -23.63
C GLU A 740 41.34 11.09 -22.44
N PHE A 741 40.46 10.79 -21.46
CA PHE A 741 40.80 9.89 -20.35
C PHE A 741 41.09 8.47 -20.86
N MET A 742 40.31 7.98 -21.82
CA MET A 742 40.46 6.63 -22.38
C MET A 742 41.85 6.44 -23.02
N GLY A 743 42.45 7.51 -23.55
CA GLY A 743 43.83 7.53 -24.04
C GLY A 743 44.91 7.16 -23.01
N TYR A 744 44.59 7.21 -21.70
CA TYR A 744 45.51 6.82 -20.63
C TYR A 744 45.40 5.35 -20.20
N LEU A 745 44.43 4.57 -20.71
CA LEU A 745 44.22 3.18 -20.30
C LEU A 745 45.46 2.27 -20.50
N SER A 746 46.31 2.57 -21.48
CA SER A 746 47.56 1.84 -21.73
C SER A 746 48.57 1.87 -20.58
N ASN A 747 48.38 2.74 -19.58
CA ASN A 747 49.20 2.78 -18.36
C ASN A 747 48.80 1.71 -17.32
N TRP A 748 47.63 1.08 -17.48
CA TRP A 748 47.10 0.06 -16.57
C TRP A 748 46.89 -1.29 -17.29
N PRO A 749 47.93 -1.92 -17.88
CA PRO A 749 47.80 -3.12 -18.72
C PRO A 749 47.37 -4.40 -17.96
N VAL A 750 47.19 -4.31 -16.64
CA VAL A 750 46.69 -5.39 -15.77
C VAL A 750 45.23 -5.17 -15.34
N LEU A 751 44.57 -4.12 -15.83
CA LEU A 751 43.17 -3.79 -15.52
C LEU A 751 42.24 -4.93 -15.94
N ARG A 752 41.35 -5.34 -15.02
CA ARG A 752 40.37 -6.42 -15.17
C ARG A 752 38.93 -5.93 -15.21
N GLN A 753 38.65 -4.82 -14.54
CA GLN A 753 37.31 -4.24 -14.43
C GLN A 753 37.40 -2.73 -14.73
N LEU A 754 36.55 -2.28 -15.67
CA LEU A 754 36.42 -0.87 -16.04
C LEU A 754 34.93 -0.50 -16.08
N ASN A 755 34.52 0.43 -15.23
CA ASN A 755 33.19 1.04 -15.28
C ASN A 755 33.33 2.50 -15.72
N VAL A 756 32.76 2.83 -16.89
CA VAL A 756 32.68 4.21 -17.42
C VAL A 756 31.22 4.56 -17.75
N SER A 757 30.29 4.04 -16.95
CA SER A 757 28.86 4.33 -17.05
C SER A 757 28.53 5.80 -16.72
N ASP A 758 27.51 6.37 -17.35
CA ASP A 758 27.14 7.81 -17.23
C ASP A 758 28.31 8.80 -17.47
N THR A 759 29.28 8.42 -18.31
CA THR A 759 30.40 9.29 -18.72
C THR A 759 30.23 9.85 -20.13
N GLY A 760 31.09 10.80 -20.52
CA GLY A 760 31.15 11.37 -21.87
C GLY A 760 31.96 10.56 -22.88
N VAL A 761 32.20 9.27 -22.63
CA VAL A 761 32.95 8.38 -23.54
C VAL A 761 32.11 8.00 -24.76
N THR A 762 32.74 8.01 -25.93
CA THR A 762 32.15 7.69 -27.24
C THR A 762 32.87 6.50 -27.90
N ASP A 763 32.39 6.08 -29.08
CA ASP A 763 33.01 5.04 -29.91
C ASP A 763 34.51 5.30 -30.16
N ALA A 764 34.93 6.57 -30.20
CA ALA A 764 36.34 6.94 -30.37
C ALA A 764 37.20 6.56 -29.15
N GLY A 765 36.71 6.76 -27.93
CA GLY A 765 37.40 6.36 -26.70
C GLY A 765 37.56 4.84 -26.56
N LEU A 766 36.59 4.06 -27.06
CA LEU A 766 36.67 2.60 -27.03
C LEU A 766 37.84 2.03 -27.83
N THR A 767 38.37 2.75 -28.82
CA THR A 767 39.54 2.31 -29.61
C THR A 767 40.79 2.06 -28.74
N HIS A 768 40.89 2.70 -27.57
CA HIS A 768 41.99 2.53 -26.62
C HIS A 768 41.90 1.22 -25.79
N LEU A 769 40.75 0.55 -25.75
CA LEU A 769 40.55 -0.73 -25.04
C LEU A 769 41.45 -1.85 -25.56
N SER A 770 41.91 -1.76 -26.82
CA SER A 770 42.82 -2.73 -27.45
C SER A 770 44.16 -2.94 -26.70
N SER A 771 44.50 -2.05 -25.77
CA SER A 771 45.68 -2.18 -24.91
C SER A 771 45.46 -3.04 -23.65
N LEU A 772 44.21 -3.39 -23.32
CA LEU A 772 43.82 -4.04 -22.06
C LEU A 772 43.60 -5.56 -22.22
N GLU A 773 44.67 -6.30 -22.52
CA GLU A 773 44.66 -7.77 -22.69
C GLU A 773 44.19 -8.60 -21.45
N LYS A 774 43.77 -7.95 -20.36
CA LYS A 774 43.36 -8.55 -19.09
C LYS A 774 41.97 -8.10 -18.65
N LEU A 775 41.30 -7.23 -19.43
CA LEU A 775 39.96 -6.73 -19.12
C LEU A 775 38.93 -7.85 -19.28
N GLN A 776 38.19 -8.13 -18.20
CA GLN A 776 37.19 -9.19 -18.11
C GLN A 776 35.77 -8.62 -17.95
N PHE A 777 35.64 -7.48 -17.26
CA PHE A 777 34.37 -6.79 -17.03
C PHE A 777 34.45 -5.38 -17.61
N LEU A 778 33.48 -5.01 -18.43
CA LEU A 778 33.34 -3.68 -19.01
C LEU A 778 31.89 -3.20 -18.88
N GLN A 779 31.70 -2.05 -18.26
CA GLN A 779 30.38 -1.41 -18.12
C GLN A 779 30.37 -0.06 -18.84
N LEU A 780 29.39 0.09 -19.74
CA LEU A 780 29.17 1.23 -20.62
C LEU A 780 27.75 1.79 -20.44
N ILE A 781 27.16 1.66 -19.24
CA ILE A 781 25.74 1.93 -19.01
C ILE A 781 25.44 3.42 -19.24
N ARG A 782 24.37 3.74 -19.98
CA ARG A 782 23.95 5.12 -20.30
C ARG A 782 25.03 5.99 -20.99
N THR A 783 25.94 5.36 -21.74
CA THR A 783 26.95 6.06 -22.57
C THR A 783 26.49 6.28 -24.01
N GLU A 784 27.19 7.15 -24.74
CA GLU A 784 26.87 7.52 -26.14
C GLU A 784 27.28 6.47 -27.20
N ILE A 785 27.67 5.26 -26.78
CA ILE A 785 28.20 4.18 -27.63
C ILE A 785 27.18 3.65 -28.63
N THR A 786 27.63 3.43 -29.87
CA THR A 786 26.84 2.94 -31.00
C THR A 786 27.38 1.60 -31.54
N ASP A 787 26.69 1.03 -32.54
CA ASP A 787 27.11 -0.20 -33.23
C ASP A 787 28.55 -0.17 -33.77
N ALA A 788 29.12 1.02 -34.04
CA ALA A 788 30.51 1.19 -34.44
C ALA A 788 31.51 0.98 -33.29
N GLY A 789 31.14 1.36 -32.06
CA GLY A 789 31.97 1.13 -30.87
C GLY A 789 32.19 -0.36 -30.57
N LEU A 790 31.22 -1.21 -30.94
CA LEU A 790 31.32 -2.67 -30.73
C LEU A 790 32.43 -3.33 -31.56
N GLU A 791 32.87 -2.77 -32.69
CA GLU A 791 34.07 -3.24 -33.40
C GLU A 791 35.32 -3.15 -32.51
N SER A 792 35.43 -2.07 -31.71
CA SER A 792 36.53 -1.90 -30.75
C SER A 792 36.39 -2.82 -29.53
N VAL A 793 35.16 -3.00 -29.00
CA VAL A 793 34.89 -3.94 -27.90
C VAL A 793 35.21 -5.38 -28.31
N ALA A 794 34.87 -5.77 -29.55
CA ALA A 794 35.19 -7.08 -30.10
C ALA A 794 36.71 -7.37 -30.14
N GLY A 795 37.57 -6.36 -30.11
CA GLY A 795 39.02 -6.56 -29.96
C GLY A 795 39.44 -7.18 -28.62
N VAL A 796 38.63 -7.00 -27.56
CA VAL A 796 38.99 -7.35 -26.18
C VAL A 796 38.62 -8.80 -25.85
N LYS A 797 39.37 -9.76 -26.43
CA LYS A 797 39.09 -11.21 -26.35
C LYS A 797 39.05 -11.82 -24.93
N SER A 798 39.47 -11.07 -23.90
CA SER A 798 39.43 -11.46 -22.49
C SER A 798 38.11 -11.15 -21.78
N LEU A 799 37.17 -10.44 -22.41
CA LEU A 799 35.88 -10.11 -21.78
C LEU A 799 35.05 -11.37 -21.47
N THR A 800 34.52 -11.40 -20.24
CA THR A 800 33.55 -12.38 -19.75
C THR A 800 32.20 -11.73 -19.44
N ASN A 801 32.19 -10.43 -19.15
CA ASN A 801 31.03 -9.65 -18.74
C ASN A 801 31.01 -8.31 -19.49
N LEU A 802 29.90 -8.00 -20.14
CA LEU A 802 29.70 -6.74 -20.88
C LEU A 802 28.33 -6.15 -20.55
N ASP A 803 28.29 -4.91 -20.07
CA ASP A 803 27.05 -4.17 -19.84
C ASP A 803 26.93 -2.98 -20.80
N LEU A 804 25.89 -3.02 -21.64
CA LEU A 804 25.53 -2.05 -22.65
C LEU A 804 24.14 -1.42 -22.34
N GLN A 805 23.67 -1.49 -21.10
CA GLN A 805 22.34 -0.95 -20.75
C GLN A 805 22.19 0.53 -21.15
N SER A 806 21.06 0.85 -21.79
CA SER A 806 20.70 2.20 -22.24
C SER A 806 21.71 2.88 -23.19
N THR A 807 22.47 2.09 -23.95
CA THR A 807 23.34 2.57 -25.05
C THR A 807 22.59 2.60 -26.40
N LYS A 808 23.22 3.11 -27.46
CA LYS A 808 22.63 3.26 -28.80
C LYS A 808 22.85 2.04 -29.71
N ILE A 809 23.00 0.85 -29.12
CA ILE A 809 23.15 -0.42 -29.84
C ILE A 809 21.82 -0.83 -30.49
N SER A 810 21.90 -1.29 -31.74
CA SER A 810 20.80 -1.83 -32.53
C SER A 810 21.00 -3.33 -32.82
N ASN A 811 20.09 -3.94 -33.58
CA ASN A 811 20.24 -5.35 -33.99
C ASN A 811 21.57 -5.57 -34.74
N ASP A 812 21.96 -4.60 -35.57
CA ASP A 812 23.04 -4.75 -36.54
C ASP A 812 24.43 -4.77 -35.85
N GLY A 813 24.61 -4.03 -34.74
CA GLY A 813 25.87 -4.01 -34.00
C GLY A 813 26.23 -5.33 -33.31
N LEU A 814 25.23 -6.17 -32.98
CA LEU A 814 25.43 -7.40 -32.23
C LEU A 814 26.31 -8.44 -32.95
N HIS A 815 26.44 -8.37 -34.27
CA HIS A 815 27.30 -9.29 -35.02
C HIS A 815 28.78 -9.22 -34.61
N TRP A 816 29.26 -8.06 -34.14
CA TRP A 816 30.63 -7.89 -33.66
C TRP A 816 30.93 -8.70 -32.40
N LEU A 817 29.93 -8.90 -31.53
CA LEU A 817 30.12 -9.55 -30.24
C LEU A 817 30.40 -11.06 -30.37
N HIS A 818 30.06 -11.69 -31.50
CA HIS A 818 30.35 -13.11 -31.79
C HIS A 818 31.84 -13.45 -31.58
N ASP A 819 32.73 -12.50 -31.87
CA ASP A 819 34.17 -12.73 -31.79
C ASP A 819 34.74 -12.60 -30.36
N LEU A 820 33.90 -12.61 -29.31
CA LEU A 820 34.29 -12.61 -27.89
C LEU A 820 34.14 -14.03 -27.28
N PRO A 821 35.21 -14.87 -27.31
CA PRO A 821 35.09 -16.31 -27.06
C PRO A 821 34.83 -16.72 -25.60
N ASN A 822 34.81 -15.77 -24.67
CA ASN A 822 34.64 -16.01 -23.22
C ASN A 822 33.41 -15.29 -22.64
N LEU A 823 32.58 -14.63 -23.46
CA LEU A 823 31.46 -13.81 -23.00
C LEU A 823 30.34 -14.67 -22.39
N GLY A 824 30.26 -14.69 -21.07
CA GLY A 824 29.26 -15.44 -20.29
C GLY A 824 28.09 -14.59 -19.80
N SER A 825 28.28 -13.27 -19.63
CA SER A 825 27.22 -12.36 -19.19
C SER A 825 27.12 -11.13 -20.10
N LEU A 826 25.91 -10.85 -20.59
CA LEU A 826 25.64 -9.75 -21.51
C LEU A 826 24.35 -9.02 -21.09
N SER A 827 24.46 -7.74 -20.75
CA SER A 827 23.32 -6.85 -20.49
C SER A 827 23.11 -5.91 -21.68
N LEU A 828 21.89 -5.95 -22.23
CA LEU A 828 21.41 -5.14 -23.35
C LEU A 828 20.11 -4.41 -22.97
N ARG A 829 19.87 -4.18 -21.67
CA ARG A 829 18.64 -3.59 -21.15
C ARG A 829 18.41 -2.18 -21.74
N PHE A 830 17.16 -1.83 -22.04
CA PHE A 830 16.76 -0.51 -22.57
C PHE A 830 17.54 -0.08 -23.84
N THR A 831 17.95 -1.02 -24.68
CA THR A 831 18.55 -0.78 -26.00
C THR A 831 17.49 -0.86 -27.12
N ALA A 832 17.84 -0.45 -28.35
CA ALA A 832 16.89 -0.39 -29.47
C ALA A 832 16.55 -1.76 -30.09
N LEU A 833 16.83 -2.87 -29.41
CA LEU A 833 16.74 -4.23 -29.93
C LEU A 833 15.31 -4.71 -30.18
N THR A 834 15.22 -5.63 -31.16
CA THR A 834 14.02 -6.34 -31.62
C THR A 834 14.34 -7.81 -31.84
N ASP A 835 13.33 -8.65 -32.12
CA ASP A 835 13.49 -10.10 -32.36
C ASP A 835 14.58 -10.46 -33.38
N ALA A 836 14.93 -9.56 -34.31
CA ALA A 836 16.03 -9.76 -35.27
C ALA A 836 17.42 -9.77 -34.59
N GLY A 837 17.65 -8.96 -33.57
CA GLY A 837 18.93 -8.94 -32.84
C GLY A 837 19.25 -10.28 -32.15
N LEU A 838 18.22 -11.02 -31.75
CA LEU A 838 18.39 -12.35 -31.14
C LEU A 838 18.86 -13.43 -32.13
N ASP A 839 18.81 -13.20 -33.45
CA ASP A 839 19.45 -14.09 -34.42
C ASP A 839 20.99 -14.07 -34.29
N HIS A 840 21.56 -12.99 -33.75
CA HIS A 840 22.98 -12.92 -33.38
C HIS A 840 23.21 -13.54 -31.98
N ILE A 841 22.39 -13.19 -30.98
CA ILE A 841 22.57 -13.70 -29.60
C ILE A 841 22.37 -15.22 -29.50
N ALA A 842 21.55 -15.83 -30.35
CA ALA A 842 21.36 -17.29 -30.40
C ALA A 842 22.61 -18.10 -30.82
N GLN A 843 23.72 -17.44 -31.16
CA GLN A 843 24.99 -18.05 -31.57
C GLN A 843 26.02 -18.16 -30.43
N PHE A 844 25.69 -17.70 -29.22
CA PHE A 844 26.63 -17.61 -28.10
C PHE A 844 26.56 -18.83 -27.17
N ASP A 845 27.14 -19.95 -27.59
CA ASP A 845 27.16 -21.24 -26.86
C ASP A 845 27.65 -21.17 -25.39
N GLN A 846 28.36 -20.09 -25.01
CA GLN A 846 28.93 -19.87 -23.67
C GLN A 846 28.09 -18.95 -22.76
N LEU A 847 26.99 -18.37 -23.25
CA LEU A 847 26.25 -17.35 -22.52
C LEU A 847 25.43 -17.97 -21.37
N THR A 848 25.67 -17.50 -20.14
CA THR A 848 25.02 -17.98 -18.90
C THR A 848 24.04 -16.96 -18.32
N SER A 849 24.18 -15.66 -18.64
CA SER A 849 23.27 -14.59 -18.23
C SER A 849 23.00 -13.60 -19.35
N LEU A 850 21.73 -13.25 -19.57
CA LEU A 850 21.29 -12.34 -20.62
C LEU A 850 20.22 -11.35 -20.12
N GLY A 851 20.54 -10.06 -20.15
CA GLY A 851 19.62 -8.97 -19.79
C GLY A 851 18.96 -8.30 -21.00
N LEU A 852 17.63 -8.44 -21.14
CA LEU A 852 16.82 -7.86 -22.23
C LEU A 852 15.71 -6.94 -21.72
N GLU A 853 15.70 -6.55 -20.43
CA GLU A 853 14.67 -5.68 -19.85
C GLU A 853 14.48 -4.40 -20.67
N GLY A 854 13.24 -3.99 -20.96
CA GLY A 854 12.94 -2.75 -21.69
C GLY A 854 13.33 -2.76 -23.18
N THR A 855 13.48 -3.94 -23.79
CA THR A 855 13.72 -4.08 -25.24
C THR A 855 12.46 -4.55 -25.99
N LYS A 856 12.43 -4.43 -27.32
CA LYS A 856 11.25 -4.77 -28.16
C LYS A 856 11.28 -6.23 -28.61
N ILE A 857 11.66 -7.12 -27.70
CA ILE A 857 11.61 -8.58 -27.89
C ILE A 857 10.18 -9.07 -27.65
N THR A 858 9.74 -10.08 -28.40
CA THR A 858 8.46 -10.77 -28.26
C THR A 858 8.67 -12.28 -28.07
N ASP A 859 7.57 -13.01 -27.87
CA ASP A 859 7.57 -14.49 -27.85
C ASP A 859 8.30 -15.08 -29.07
N ALA A 860 8.16 -14.46 -30.25
CA ALA A 860 8.84 -14.91 -31.47
C ALA A 860 10.37 -14.78 -31.37
N GLY A 861 10.89 -13.70 -30.77
CA GLY A 861 12.31 -13.56 -30.48
C GLY A 861 12.78 -14.54 -29.41
N LEU A 862 11.99 -14.74 -28.36
CA LEU A 862 12.34 -15.63 -27.26
C LEU A 862 12.54 -17.10 -27.71
N THR A 863 11.77 -17.58 -28.69
CA THR A 863 11.97 -18.93 -29.26
C THR A 863 13.37 -19.15 -29.85
N LYS A 864 14.06 -18.10 -30.29
CA LYS A 864 15.41 -18.19 -30.90
C LYS A 864 16.48 -18.55 -29.86
N LEU A 865 16.25 -18.20 -28.59
CA LEU A 865 17.18 -18.41 -27.50
C LEU A 865 17.16 -19.84 -26.95
N SER A 866 16.26 -20.71 -27.44
CA SER A 866 16.13 -22.12 -27.01
C SER A 866 17.41 -22.95 -27.13
N ASN A 867 18.37 -22.50 -27.97
CA ASN A 867 19.63 -23.19 -28.22
C ASN A 867 20.73 -22.87 -27.20
N LEU A 868 20.57 -21.82 -26.39
CA LEU A 868 21.56 -21.38 -25.40
C LEU A 868 21.57 -22.30 -24.17
N LYS A 869 22.10 -23.52 -24.32
CA LYS A 869 22.06 -24.58 -23.29
C LYS A 869 22.91 -24.34 -22.04
N GLN A 870 23.62 -23.21 -21.97
CA GLN A 870 24.30 -22.73 -20.76
C GLN A 870 23.56 -21.59 -20.05
N LEU A 871 22.44 -21.09 -20.60
CA LEU A 871 21.74 -19.91 -20.09
C LEU A 871 20.98 -20.22 -18.80
N VAL A 872 21.52 -19.76 -17.67
CA VAL A 872 20.96 -19.95 -16.32
C VAL A 872 20.03 -18.80 -15.94
N SER A 873 20.28 -17.58 -16.41
CA SER A 873 19.47 -16.40 -16.08
C SER A 873 19.10 -15.59 -17.32
N LEU A 874 17.83 -15.20 -17.41
CA LEU A 874 17.28 -14.43 -18.51
C LEU A 874 16.29 -13.38 -17.99
N ASP A 875 16.52 -12.11 -18.29
CA ASP A 875 15.66 -11.01 -17.83
C ASP A 875 14.89 -10.38 -19.00
N VAL A 876 13.58 -10.58 -19.04
CA VAL A 876 12.65 -10.12 -20.10
C VAL A 876 11.56 -9.19 -19.56
N ARG A 877 11.79 -8.57 -18.40
CA ARG A 877 10.89 -7.56 -17.83
C ARG A 877 10.66 -6.40 -18.80
N SER A 878 9.43 -5.87 -18.86
CA SER A 878 9.08 -4.73 -19.72
C SER A 878 9.42 -4.93 -21.21
N THR A 879 9.36 -6.16 -21.70
CA THR A 879 9.40 -6.50 -23.13
C THR A 879 8.00 -6.84 -23.66
N GLY A 880 7.88 -7.18 -24.95
CA GLY A 880 6.67 -7.75 -25.56
C GLY A 880 6.58 -9.28 -25.45
N VAL A 881 7.41 -9.93 -24.62
CA VAL A 881 7.25 -11.34 -24.24
C VAL A 881 6.03 -11.50 -23.33
N THR A 882 5.22 -12.53 -23.54
CA THR A 882 4.05 -12.89 -22.75
C THR A 882 4.34 -14.02 -21.75
N ALA A 883 3.42 -14.25 -20.81
CA ALA A 883 3.47 -15.43 -19.95
C ALA A 883 3.51 -16.76 -20.73
N ALA A 884 2.82 -16.84 -21.87
CA ALA A 884 2.81 -18.03 -22.73
C ALA A 884 4.17 -18.23 -23.43
N GLY A 885 4.84 -17.15 -23.83
CA GLY A 885 6.21 -17.20 -24.34
C GLY A 885 7.22 -17.69 -23.29
N VAL A 886 7.12 -17.18 -22.05
CA VAL A 886 7.97 -17.64 -20.93
C VAL A 886 7.76 -19.13 -20.65
N ALA A 887 6.51 -19.63 -20.69
CA ALA A 887 6.21 -21.04 -20.51
C ALA A 887 6.83 -21.91 -21.63
N ALA A 888 6.58 -21.57 -22.90
CA ALA A 888 7.12 -22.30 -24.05
C ALA A 888 8.66 -22.25 -24.13
N PHE A 889 9.28 -21.19 -23.61
CA PHE A 889 10.73 -21.12 -23.44
C PHE A 889 11.24 -22.07 -22.35
N LYS A 890 10.57 -22.12 -21.19
CA LYS A 890 10.94 -23.05 -20.11
C LYS A 890 10.76 -24.53 -20.47
N ASP A 891 9.82 -24.87 -21.37
CA ASP A 891 9.75 -26.21 -21.97
C ASP A 891 11.05 -26.60 -22.73
N SER A 892 11.82 -25.61 -23.20
CA SER A 892 13.10 -25.80 -23.90
C SER A 892 14.34 -25.66 -23.01
N LEU A 893 14.23 -24.92 -21.91
CA LEU A 893 15.29 -24.57 -20.95
C LEU A 893 14.68 -24.47 -19.52
N PRO A 894 14.36 -25.61 -18.88
CA PRO A 894 13.60 -25.62 -17.62
C PRO A 894 14.39 -25.08 -16.43
N ASP A 895 15.72 -25.27 -16.43
CA ASP A 895 16.63 -24.81 -15.39
C ASP A 895 17.00 -23.31 -15.52
N CYS A 896 16.42 -22.59 -16.50
CA CYS A 896 16.66 -21.18 -16.72
C CYS A 896 15.72 -20.30 -15.85
N GLU A 897 16.30 -19.47 -15.00
CA GLU A 897 15.59 -18.45 -14.24
C GLU A 897 15.20 -17.28 -15.16
N VAL A 898 13.95 -17.30 -15.62
CA VAL A 898 13.36 -16.21 -16.40
C VAL A 898 12.71 -15.18 -15.47
N VAL A 899 13.36 -14.04 -15.33
CA VAL A 899 12.84 -12.85 -14.64
C VAL A 899 11.90 -12.10 -15.59
N SER A 900 10.64 -11.90 -15.18
CA SER A 900 9.60 -11.33 -16.05
C SER A 900 8.51 -10.60 -15.24
N ASN A 901 7.60 -9.88 -15.92
CA ASN A 901 6.54 -9.09 -15.30
C ASN A 901 5.25 -9.90 -14.96
N PHE A 902 5.28 -11.24 -15.07
CA PHE A 902 4.07 -12.07 -15.01
C PHE A 902 3.89 -12.74 -13.64
N THR A 903 2.90 -12.29 -12.86
CA THR A 903 2.41 -13.03 -11.69
C THR A 903 1.66 -14.29 -12.13
N ARG A 904 1.60 -15.32 -11.27
CA ARG A 904 0.82 -16.55 -11.53
C ARG A 904 -0.66 -16.24 -11.79
N ASP A 905 -1.19 -15.27 -11.04
CA ASP A 905 -2.51 -14.67 -11.18
C ASP A 905 -2.77 -14.13 -12.59
N ARG A 906 -1.79 -13.41 -13.17
CA ARG A 906 -1.89 -12.89 -14.54
C ARG A 906 -1.96 -14.00 -15.58
N VAL A 907 -1.11 -15.02 -15.47
CA VAL A 907 -1.13 -16.18 -16.39
C VAL A 907 -2.49 -16.90 -16.35
N ALA A 908 -3.04 -17.10 -15.16
CA ALA A 908 -4.34 -17.73 -15.00
C ALA A 908 -5.48 -16.83 -15.54
N ALA A 909 -5.45 -15.52 -15.26
CA ALA A 909 -6.46 -14.58 -15.72
C ALA A 909 -6.49 -14.45 -17.24
N GLU A 910 -5.33 -14.26 -17.88
CA GLU A 910 -5.21 -14.20 -19.35
C GLU A 910 -5.71 -15.49 -20.00
N TRP A 911 -5.46 -16.65 -19.39
CA TRP A 911 -5.99 -17.94 -19.86
C TRP A 911 -7.51 -18.06 -19.70
N VAL A 912 -8.10 -17.71 -18.55
CA VAL A 912 -9.57 -17.72 -18.34
C VAL A 912 -10.26 -16.84 -19.38
N LEU A 913 -9.75 -15.62 -19.58
CA LEU A 913 -10.28 -14.67 -20.55
C LEU A 913 -10.12 -15.16 -21.99
N SER A 914 -9.05 -15.91 -22.31
CA SER A 914 -8.88 -16.55 -23.62
C SER A 914 -9.92 -17.65 -23.93
N ARG A 915 -10.54 -18.23 -22.89
CA ARG A 915 -11.66 -19.18 -23.01
C ARG A 915 -13.03 -18.48 -23.10
N GLY A 916 -13.09 -17.16 -22.98
CA GLY A 916 -14.33 -16.39 -22.84
C GLY A 916 -14.88 -16.34 -21.42
N GLY A 917 -14.11 -16.80 -20.43
CA GLY A 917 -14.44 -16.67 -19.00
C GLY A 917 -14.20 -15.25 -18.49
N ARG A 918 -14.72 -14.97 -17.29
CA ARG A 918 -14.61 -13.67 -16.63
C ARG A 918 -13.79 -13.78 -15.34
N VAL A 919 -13.11 -12.72 -14.96
CA VAL A 919 -12.26 -12.69 -13.76
C VAL A 919 -12.45 -11.42 -12.95
N SER A 920 -12.29 -11.52 -11.63
CA SER A 920 -12.13 -10.37 -10.74
C SER A 920 -10.73 -10.35 -10.17
N VAL A 921 -10.02 -9.25 -10.37
CA VAL A 921 -8.63 -9.07 -9.96
C VAL A 921 -8.53 -7.95 -8.93
N TYR A 922 -7.82 -8.20 -7.83
CA TYR A 922 -7.54 -7.18 -6.82
C TYR A 922 -6.25 -6.45 -7.16
N ILE A 923 -6.32 -5.12 -7.24
CA ILE A 923 -5.16 -4.25 -7.32
C ILE A 923 -5.10 -3.42 -6.04
N HIS A 924 -4.02 -3.54 -5.26
CA HIS A 924 -3.84 -2.72 -4.08
C HIS A 924 -3.42 -1.28 -4.48
N PRO A 925 -4.05 -0.19 -3.99
CA PRO A 925 -5.20 -0.11 -3.08
C PRO A 925 -6.54 0.18 -3.80
N ARG A 926 -6.63 0.00 -5.13
CA ARG A 926 -7.84 0.29 -5.93
C ARG A 926 -9.04 -0.61 -5.57
N GLY A 927 -8.79 -1.82 -5.07
CA GLY A 927 -9.81 -2.82 -4.79
C GLY A 927 -9.94 -3.84 -5.92
N ASN A 928 -11.11 -4.50 -5.98
CA ASN A 928 -11.45 -5.42 -7.06
C ASN A 928 -11.76 -4.66 -8.36
N GLN A 929 -11.33 -5.23 -9.48
CA GLN A 929 -11.62 -4.80 -10.84
C GLN A 929 -12.00 -6.06 -11.63
N ASP A 930 -13.17 -6.04 -12.27
CA ASP A 930 -13.59 -7.14 -13.14
C ASP A 930 -13.03 -6.96 -14.56
N ALA A 931 -12.77 -8.07 -15.24
CA ALA A 931 -12.31 -8.10 -16.63
C ALA A 931 -13.06 -9.19 -17.42
N GLU A 932 -13.44 -8.86 -18.65
CA GLU A 932 -14.11 -9.76 -19.60
C GLU A 932 -13.26 -10.03 -20.86
N SER A 933 -12.17 -9.28 -21.08
CA SER A 933 -11.13 -9.59 -22.07
C SER A 933 -9.71 -9.37 -21.52
N PRO A 934 -8.65 -9.96 -22.13
CA PRO A 934 -7.27 -9.76 -21.69
C PRO A 934 -6.76 -8.31 -21.77
N LYS A 935 -7.50 -7.40 -22.42
CA LYS A 935 -7.18 -5.96 -22.50
C LYS A 935 -7.68 -5.16 -21.31
N ASP A 936 -8.66 -5.70 -20.58
CA ASP A 936 -9.28 -5.05 -19.42
C ASP A 936 -8.53 -5.40 -18.13
N LEU A 937 -7.59 -6.37 -18.21
CA LEU A 937 -6.60 -6.60 -17.18
C LEU A 937 -5.68 -5.37 -17.04
N PRO A 938 -5.40 -4.92 -15.81
CA PRO A 938 -4.47 -3.83 -15.58
C PRO A 938 -3.05 -4.19 -16.04
N HIS A 939 -2.19 -3.19 -16.25
CA HIS A 939 -0.78 -3.42 -16.60
C HIS A 939 0.12 -3.68 -15.37
N GLU A 940 -0.29 -3.26 -14.17
CA GLU A 940 0.46 -3.53 -12.93
C GLU A 940 0.19 -4.94 -12.36
N ASN A 941 0.90 -5.32 -11.30
CA ASN A 941 0.66 -6.59 -10.61
C ASN A 941 -0.71 -6.60 -9.90
N PHE A 942 -1.39 -7.73 -9.99
CA PHE A 942 -2.69 -7.97 -9.37
C PHE A 942 -2.79 -9.39 -8.81
N THR A 943 -3.79 -9.62 -7.97
CA THR A 943 -4.10 -10.94 -7.38
C THR A 943 -5.49 -11.40 -7.82
N LEU A 944 -5.59 -12.62 -8.36
CA LEU A 944 -6.81 -13.17 -8.94
C LEU A 944 -7.76 -13.66 -7.83
N HIS A 945 -8.88 -12.96 -7.66
CA HIS A 945 -9.82 -13.14 -6.54
C HIS A 945 -11.08 -13.91 -6.93
N ALA A 946 -11.55 -13.77 -8.16
CA ALA A 946 -12.68 -14.54 -8.68
C ALA A 946 -12.43 -15.05 -10.11
N VAL A 947 -12.98 -16.22 -10.41
CA VAL A 947 -13.00 -16.83 -11.75
C VAL A 947 -14.40 -17.33 -12.08
N SER A 948 -14.85 -17.08 -13.31
CA SER A 948 -16.15 -17.52 -13.82
C SER A 948 -16.05 -18.13 -15.22
N PHE A 949 -16.62 -19.32 -15.37
CA PHE A 949 -16.83 -20.03 -16.63
C PHE A 949 -18.32 -20.24 -16.94
N GLU A 950 -19.17 -19.35 -16.43
CA GLU A 950 -20.62 -19.46 -16.54
C GLU A 950 -21.08 -19.56 -18.02
N GLY A 951 -21.68 -20.70 -18.38
CA GLY A 951 -22.14 -21.01 -19.73
C GLY A 951 -21.07 -21.59 -20.69
N ILE A 952 -19.84 -21.82 -20.23
CA ILE A 952 -18.73 -22.29 -21.08
C ILE A 952 -18.61 -23.82 -21.01
N ALA A 953 -19.41 -24.50 -21.84
CA ALA A 953 -19.53 -25.95 -21.83
C ALA A 953 -18.23 -26.73 -22.10
N ASP A 954 -17.27 -26.15 -22.83
CA ASP A 954 -16.02 -26.81 -23.25
C ASP A 954 -14.94 -26.91 -22.15
N ILE A 955 -15.19 -26.41 -20.93
CA ILE A 955 -14.25 -26.50 -19.80
C ILE A 955 -14.39 -27.86 -19.10
N ASP A 956 -13.29 -28.63 -19.03
CA ASP A 956 -13.22 -29.94 -18.39
C ASP A 956 -12.26 -29.98 -17.17
N ASP A 957 -12.18 -31.15 -16.51
CA ASP A 957 -11.32 -31.36 -15.33
C ASP A 957 -9.82 -31.18 -15.62
N ALA A 958 -9.38 -31.32 -16.88
CA ALA A 958 -8.00 -31.14 -17.30
C ALA A 958 -7.68 -29.67 -17.64
N ASP A 959 -8.67 -28.82 -17.87
CA ASP A 959 -8.48 -27.37 -18.00
C ASP A 959 -8.31 -26.69 -16.63
N LEU A 960 -8.88 -27.21 -15.55
CA LEU A 960 -8.75 -26.59 -14.22
C LEU A 960 -7.32 -26.59 -13.63
N ARG A 961 -6.40 -27.40 -14.16
CA ARG A 961 -4.97 -27.31 -13.79
C ARG A 961 -4.37 -25.93 -14.07
N ASN A 962 -4.92 -25.18 -15.03
CA ASN A 962 -4.47 -23.82 -15.34
C ASN A 962 -4.74 -22.82 -14.19
N LEU A 963 -5.51 -23.21 -13.16
CA LEU A 963 -5.79 -22.46 -11.94
C LEU A 963 -5.01 -22.96 -10.69
N GLU A 964 -4.07 -23.91 -10.85
CA GLU A 964 -3.25 -24.43 -9.75
C GLU A 964 -2.28 -23.36 -9.18
N GLY A 965 -2.14 -23.31 -7.86
CA GLY A 965 -1.29 -22.32 -7.16
C GLY A 965 -1.92 -20.94 -6.91
N LEU A 966 -3.22 -20.76 -7.14
CA LEU A 966 -3.95 -19.50 -6.86
C LEU A 966 -4.42 -19.44 -5.39
N GLU A 967 -3.50 -19.22 -4.45
CA GLU A 967 -3.78 -19.22 -3.01
C GLU A 967 -4.86 -18.22 -2.55
N ASN A 968 -5.05 -17.15 -3.33
CA ASN A 968 -5.94 -16.04 -3.02
C ASN A 968 -7.34 -16.13 -3.64
N LEU A 969 -7.65 -17.18 -4.39
CA LEU A 969 -8.93 -17.34 -5.08
C LEU A 969 -10.08 -17.53 -4.08
N GLN A 970 -11.08 -16.64 -4.11
CA GLN A 970 -12.20 -16.59 -3.16
C GLN A 970 -13.53 -17.04 -3.76
N LEU A 971 -13.73 -16.83 -5.06
CA LEU A 971 -14.96 -17.19 -5.78
C LEU A 971 -14.65 -17.99 -7.04
N VAL A 972 -15.32 -19.13 -7.20
CA VAL A 972 -15.27 -19.95 -8.41
C VAL A 972 -16.69 -20.30 -8.86
N THR A 973 -17.00 -19.99 -10.12
CA THR A 973 -18.28 -20.37 -10.76
C THR A 973 -18.00 -21.26 -11.98
N LEU A 974 -18.44 -22.52 -11.91
CA LEU A 974 -18.29 -23.55 -12.95
C LEU A 974 -19.65 -23.91 -13.58
N SER A 975 -20.60 -22.97 -13.54
CA SER A 975 -21.98 -23.15 -13.98
C SER A 975 -22.07 -23.52 -15.47
N GLY A 976 -22.62 -24.70 -15.78
CA GLY A 976 -22.80 -25.18 -17.15
C GLY A 976 -21.54 -25.72 -17.84
N THR A 977 -20.47 -26.03 -17.07
CA THR A 977 -19.23 -26.63 -17.58
C THR A 977 -19.28 -28.17 -17.62
N ALA A 978 -18.36 -28.82 -18.33
CA ALA A 978 -18.25 -30.29 -18.41
C ALA A 978 -17.55 -30.94 -17.19
N ILE A 979 -17.48 -30.24 -16.06
CA ILE A 979 -16.80 -30.65 -14.83
C ILE A 979 -17.43 -31.89 -14.18
N SER A 980 -16.56 -32.76 -13.65
CA SER A 980 -16.92 -34.01 -12.96
C SER A 980 -16.30 -34.13 -11.57
N ASP A 981 -16.48 -35.28 -10.92
CA ASP A 981 -15.93 -35.59 -9.60
C ASP A 981 -14.39 -35.51 -9.51
N VAL A 982 -13.68 -35.53 -10.64
CA VAL A 982 -12.20 -35.58 -10.67
C VAL A 982 -11.57 -34.27 -10.18
N SER A 983 -12.05 -33.11 -10.67
CA SER A 983 -11.45 -31.81 -10.34
C SER A 983 -11.84 -31.26 -8.98
N LEU A 984 -12.88 -31.79 -8.32
CA LEU A 984 -13.27 -31.34 -6.99
C LEU A 984 -12.19 -31.60 -5.92
N ARG A 985 -11.22 -32.47 -6.21
CA ARG A 985 -9.97 -32.61 -5.44
C ARG A 985 -9.11 -31.34 -5.45
N GLN A 986 -9.02 -30.66 -6.60
CA GLN A 986 -8.22 -29.44 -6.79
C GLN A 986 -8.79 -28.25 -6.00
N MET A 987 -10.09 -28.23 -5.71
CA MET A 987 -10.74 -27.16 -4.92
C MET A 987 -10.05 -26.94 -3.55
N ASN A 988 -9.48 -28.00 -2.99
CA ASN A 988 -8.80 -27.97 -1.69
C ASN A 988 -7.45 -27.22 -1.71
N GLN A 989 -6.94 -26.82 -2.87
CA GLN A 989 -5.72 -26.01 -3.01
C GLN A 989 -5.96 -24.51 -2.85
N TRP A 990 -7.22 -24.05 -2.80
CA TRP A 990 -7.58 -22.64 -2.71
C TRP A 990 -8.05 -22.31 -1.28
N PRO A 991 -7.12 -22.03 -0.33
CA PRO A 991 -7.45 -21.91 1.09
C PRO A 991 -8.40 -20.74 1.38
N LYS A 992 -8.50 -19.73 0.52
CA LYS A 992 -9.41 -18.58 0.67
C LYS A 992 -10.77 -18.77 -0.01
N LEU A 993 -11.05 -19.92 -0.62
CA LEU A 993 -12.31 -20.19 -1.31
C LEU A 993 -13.51 -20.08 -0.35
N PHE A 994 -14.39 -19.12 -0.65
CA PHE A 994 -15.56 -18.74 0.15
C PHE A 994 -16.88 -19.04 -0.58
N LEU A 995 -16.90 -18.86 -1.91
CA LEU A 995 -18.05 -19.17 -2.78
C LEU A 995 -17.66 -20.16 -3.88
N LEU A 996 -18.46 -21.23 -3.99
CA LEU A 996 -18.37 -22.20 -5.10
C LEU A 996 -19.77 -22.43 -5.70
N SER A 997 -19.86 -22.37 -7.04
CA SER A 997 -21.05 -22.76 -7.79
C SER A 997 -20.76 -23.84 -8.82
N LEU A 998 -21.57 -24.90 -8.78
CA LEU A 998 -21.48 -26.09 -9.62
C LEU A 998 -22.80 -26.33 -10.40
N MET A 999 -23.56 -25.27 -10.69
CA MET A 999 -24.84 -25.35 -11.39
C MET A 999 -24.71 -26.12 -12.73
N ASP A 1000 -25.64 -27.03 -13.03
CA ASP A 1000 -25.67 -27.85 -14.26
C ASP A 1000 -24.43 -28.74 -14.53
N THR A 1001 -23.52 -28.90 -13.58
CA THR A 1001 -22.34 -29.80 -13.71
C THR A 1001 -22.72 -31.29 -13.56
N GLN A 1002 -21.80 -32.18 -13.94
CA GLN A 1002 -21.99 -33.65 -13.84
C GLN A 1002 -21.43 -34.24 -12.53
N VAL A 1003 -21.27 -33.40 -11.51
CA VAL A 1003 -20.78 -33.75 -10.16
C VAL A 1003 -21.79 -34.66 -9.45
N THR A 1004 -21.29 -35.68 -8.74
CA THR A 1004 -22.08 -36.61 -7.93
C THR A 1004 -21.73 -36.51 -6.44
N ASP A 1005 -22.43 -37.28 -5.60
CA ASP A 1005 -22.08 -37.43 -4.18
C ASP A 1005 -20.60 -37.80 -3.94
N GLN A 1006 -19.96 -38.52 -4.88
CA GLN A 1006 -18.54 -38.89 -4.78
C GLN A 1006 -17.62 -37.67 -4.94
N GLY A 1007 -17.92 -36.75 -5.86
CA GLY A 1007 -17.17 -35.49 -6.00
C GLY A 1007 -17.45 -34.53 -4.86
N ILE A 1008 -18.71 -34.46 -4.40
CA ILE A 1008 -19.11 -33.67 -3.22
C ILE A 1008 -18.37 -34.12 -1.96
N GLN A 1009 -17.98 -35.40 -1.85
CA GLN A 1009 -17.15 -35.89 -0.76
C GLN A 1009 -15.76 -35.22 -0.71
N GLU A 1010 -15.17 -34.88 -1.86
CA GLU A 1010 -13.84 -34.23 -1.93
C GLU A 1010 -13.88 -32.77 -1.43
N LEU A 1011 -15.03 -32.11 -1.48
CA LEU A 1011 -15.24 -30.76 -0.93
C LEU A 1011 -15.16 -30.70 0.60
N SER A 1012 -15.14 -31.84 1.31
CA SER A 1012 -15.18 -31.88 2.77
C SER A 1012 -13.98 -31.19 3.46
N GLN A 1013 -12.89 -30.92 2.74
CA GLN A 1013 -11.72 -30.20 3.26
C GLN A 1013 -11.73 -28.68 2.95
N ALA A 1014 -12.63 -28.20 2.10
CA ALA A 1014 -12.78 -26.79 1.74
C ALA A 1014 -13.49 -25.97 2.86
N ARG A 1015 -12.97 -26.06 4.10
CA ARG A 1015 -13.60 -25.58 5.35
C ARG A 1015 -13.83 -24.07 5.46
N ASN A 1016 -13.41 -23.29 4.45
CA ASN A 1016 -13.65 -21.86 4.35
C ASN A 1016 -14.85 -21.49 3.47
N LEU A 1017 -15.45 -22.46 2.76
CA LEU A 1017 -16.72 -22.27 2.05
C LEU A 1017 -17.82 -21.79 3.01
N ALA A 1018 -18.46 -20.69 2.62
CA ALA A 1018 -19.63 -20.12 3.26
C ALA A 1018 -20.85 -20.16 2.34
N ASN A 1019 -20.65 -20.00 1.02
CA ASN A 1019 -21.71 -20.02 0.02
C ASN A 1019 -21.47 -21.17 -0.98
N LEU A 1020 -22.41 -22.11 -1.05
CA LEU A 1020 -22.29 -23.28 -1.92
C LEU A 1020 -23.59 -23.48 -2.72
N GLN A 1021 -23.46 -23.55 -4.05
CA GLN A 1021 -24.59 -23.74 -4.97
C GLN A 1021 -24.45 -25.06 -5.75
N LEU A 1022 -25.36 -26.00 -5.49
CA LEU A 1022 -25.41 -27.35 -6.07
C LEU A 1022 -26.71 -27.52 -6.89
N ILE A 1023 -26.95 -26.56 -7.77
CA ILE A 1023 -28.23 -26.37 -8.47
C ILE A 1023 -28.31 -27.29 -9.70
N ARG A 1024 -29.36 -28.12 -9.78
CA ARG A 1024 -29.54 -29.17 -10.83
C ARG A 1024 -28.41 -30.22 -10.88
N VAL A 1025 -27.67 -30.38 -9.78
CA VAL A 1025 -26.63 -31.40 -9.61
C VAL A 1025 -27.26 -32.74 -9.16
N PRO A 1026 -26.82 -33.92 -9.67
CA PRO A 1026 -27.33 -35.23 -9.26
C PRO A 1026 -26.82 -35.68 -7.88
N MET A 1027 -27.15 -34.89 -6.86
CA MET A 1027 -26.78 -35.04 -5.45
C MET A 1027 -27.90 -35.66 -4.61
N THR A 1028 -27.56 -36.56 -3.69
CA THR A 1028 -28.47 -37.18 -2.71
C THR A 1028 -28.08 -36.87 -1.26
N GLY A 1029 -28.77 -37.49 -0.29
CA GLY A 1029 -28.45 -37.37 1.14
C GLY A 1029 -27.03 -37.78 1.53
N GLU A 1030 -26.38 -38.71 0.82
CA GLU A 1030 -24.98 -39.06 1.11
C GLU A 1030 -24.01 -37.94 0.69
N GLY A 1031 -24.34 -37.16 -0.35
CA GLY A 1031 -23.64 -35.90 -0.66
C GLY A 1031 -23.86 -34.85 0.43
N LEU A 1032 -25.11 -34.63 0.88
CA LEU A 1032 -25.43 -33.67 1.95
C LEU A 1032 -24.71 -34.01 3.27
N LYS A 1033 -24.68 -35.29 3.61
CA LYS A 1033 -23.94 -35.87 4.74
C LYS A 1033 -22.42 -35.69 4.60
N SER A 1034 -21.89 -35.65 3.39
CA SER A 1034 -20.46 -35.40 3.15
C SER A 1034 -20.08 -33.92 3.34
N LEU A 1035 -21.03 -32.99 3.21
CA LEU A 1035 -20.82 -31.56 3.49
C LEU A 1035 -20.77 -31.21 4.99
N LEU A 1036 -21.18 -32.13 5.89
CA LEU A 1036 -21.25 -31.89 7.34
C LEU A 1036 -20.00 -31.29 8.02
N PRO A 1037 -18.75 -31.48 7.53
CA PRO A 1037 -17.57 -30.79 8.07
C PRO A 1037 -17.52 -29.28 7.79
N LEU A 1038 -18.29 -28.77 6.82
CA LEU A 1038 -18.30 -27.37 6.39
C LEU A 1038 -19.12 -26.48 7.35
N LYS A 1039 -18.74 -26.45 8.63
CA LYS A 1039 -19.40 -25.68 9.70
C LYS A 1039 -19.37 -24.15 9.53
N LYS A 1040 -18.80 -23.65 8.42
CA LYS A 1040 -18.85 -22.23 8.02
C LYS A 1040 -19.94 -21.89 7.01
N LEU A 1041 -20.67 -22.87 6.44
CA LEU A 1041 -21.75 -22.60 5.48
C LEU A 1041 -22.81 -21.65 6.08
N VAL A 1042 -23.06 -20.58 5.34
CA VAL A 1042 -24.06 -19.53 5.57
C VAL A 1042 -25.19 -19.63 4.55
N THR A 1043 -24.83 -19.92 3.28
CA THR A 1043 -25.75 -20.14 2.17
C THR A 1043 -25.54 -21.52 1.56
N LEU A 1044 -26.63 -22.28 1.43
CA LEU A 1044 -26.64 -23.57 0.71
C LEU A 1044 -27.84 -23.61 -0.25
N ASP A 1045 -27.56 -23.74 -1.55
CA ASP A 1045 -28.59 -23.93 -2.57
C ASP A 1045 -28.57 -25.37 -3.10
N LEU A 1046 -29.69 -26.07 -2.90
CA LEU A 1046 -29.93 -27.46 -3.31
C LEU A 1046 -31.07 -27.52 -4.34
N GLN A 1047 -31.36 -26.42 -5.05
CA GLN A 1047 -32.45 -26.37 -6.02
C GLN A 1047 -32.35 -27.50 -7.06
N SER A 1048 -33.46 -28.24 -7.23
CA SER A 1048 -33.60 -29.35 -8.19
C SER A 1048 -32.60 -30.51 -7.99
N THR A 1049 -32.12 -30.71 -6.75
CA THR A 1049 -31.39 -31.94 -6.35
C THR A 1049 -32.34 -33.09 -6.01
N GLU A 1050 -31.80 -34.29 -5.77
CA GLU A 1050 -32.57 -35.49 -5.44
C GLU A 1050 -32.94 -35.59 -3.92
N ILE A 1051 -32.69 -34.53 -3.14
CA ILE A 1051 -32.93 -34.46 -1.69
C ILE A 1051 -34.40 -34.69 -1.30
N THR A 1052 -34.59 -35.44 -0.22
CA THR A 1052 -35.88 -35.94 0.30
C THR A 1052 -36.09 -35.60 1.78
N ASP A 1053 -37.29 -35.89 2.31
CA ASP A 1053 -37.65 -35.63 3.72
C ASP A 1053 -36.74 -36.34 4.74
N ASP A 1054 -36.21 -37.52 4.41
CA ASP A 1054 -35.34 -38.32 5.28
C ASP A 1054 -33.92 -37.72 5.42
N ASP A 1055 -33.51 -36.85 4.49
CA ASP A 1055 -32.18 -36.25 4.42
C ASP A 1055 -32.09 -34.94 5.22
N LEU A 1056 -33.21 -34.21 5.34
CA LEU A 1056 -33.28 -32.88 5.94
C LEU A 1056 -32.91 -32.78 7.44
N PRO A 1057 -33.03 -33.82 8.29
CA PRO A 1057 -32.47 -33.80 9.65
C PRO A 1057 -30.96 -33.50 9.69
N LEU A 1058 -30.22 -33.78 8.61
CA LEU A 1058 -28.79 -33.45 8.49
C LEU A 1058 -28.54 -31.93 8.46
N LEU A 1059 -29.53 -31.10 8.10
CA LEU A 1059 -29.36 -29.65 8.03
C LEU A 1059 -29.15 -29.00 9.40
N ALA A 1060 -29.59 -29.64 10.48
CA ALA A 1060 -29.41 -29.15 11.86
C ALA A 1060 -27.93 -29.07 12.29
N GLU A 1061 -27.03 -29.72 11.54
CA GLU A 1061 -25.59 -29.73 11.78
C GLU A 1061 -24.84 -28.52 11.19
N PHE A 1062 -25.50 -27.58 10.49
CA PHE A 1062 -24.88 -26.37 9.94
C PHE A 1062 -25.20 -25.14 10.81
N PRO A 1063 -24.39 -24.83 11.84
CA PRO A 1063 -24.74 -23.84 12.88
C PRO A 1063 -24.72 -22.38 12.41
N LYS A 1064 -24.33 -22.11 11.15
CA LYS A 1064 -24.28 -20.78 10.53
C LYS A 1064 -25.22 -20.64 9.33
N LEU A 1065 -25.94 -21.69 8.95
CA LEU A 1065 -26.81 -21.69 7.76
C LEU A 1065 -28.01 -20.76 7.99
N THR A 1066 -27.99 -19.60 7.33
CA THR A 1066 -29.06 -18.58 7.40
C THR A 1066 -29.84 -18.46 6.09
N SER A 1067 -29.30 -18.95 4.97
CA SER A 1067 -29.92 -18.94 3.65
C SER A 1067 -29.95 -20.34 3.06
N LEU A 1068 -31.15 -20.86 2.78
CA LEU A 1068 -31.38 -22.22 2.31
C LEU A 1068 -32.36 -22.24 1.14
N SER A 1069 -31.97 -22.82 0.01
CA SER A 1069 -32.87 -23.09 -1.11
C SER A 1069 -33.06 -24.60 -1.29
N LEU A 1070 -34.33 -25.00 -1.29
CA LEU A 1070 -34.83 -26.36 -1.55
C LEU A 1070 -35.79 -26.36 -2.75
N ARG A 1071 -35.74 -25.32 -3.60
CA ARG A 1071 -36.68 -25.15 -4.73
C ARG A 1071 -36.70 -26.39 -5.63
N TYR A 1072 -37.89 -26.85 -6.00
CA TYR A 1072 -38.12 -28.03 -6.86
C TYR A 1072 -37.48 -29.36 -6.36
N THR A 1073 -37.11 -29.47 -5.08
CA THR A 1073 -36.70 -30.76 -4.46
C THR A 1073 -37.91 -31.67 -4.20
N LYS A 1074 -37.68 -32.86 -3.63
CA LYS A 1074 -38.74 -33.85 -3.36
C LYS A 1074 -39.44 -33.68 -2.01
N MET A 1075 -39.13 -32.60 -1.28
CA MET A 1075 -39.64 -32.31 0.07
C MET A 1075 -41.18 -32.21 0.15
N THR A 1076 -41.73 -32.64 1.29
CA THR A 1076 -43.13 -32.50 1.70
C THR A 1076 -43.26 -31.80 3.07
N ASP A 1077 -44.48 -31.68 3.59
CA ASP A 1077 -44.76 -31.18 4.95
C ASP A 1077 -43.98 -31.93 6.06
N THR A 1078 -43.58 -33.19 5.80
CA THR A 1078 -42.77 -33.99 6.73
C THR A 1078 -41.35 -33.42 6.87
N GLY A 1079 -40.69 -33.12 5.75
CA GLY A 1079 -39.36 -32.51 5.73
C GLY A 1079 -39.38 -31.05 6.17
N LEU A 1080 -40.45 -30.31 5.86
CA LEU A 1080 -40.61 -28.92 6.28
C LEU A 1080 -40.58 -28.75 7.81
N LYS A 1081 -41.07 -29.76 8.56
CA LYS A 1081 -40.97 -29.84 10.02
C LYS A 1081 -39.54 -29.98 10.56
N GLU A 1082 -38.64 -30.58 9.78
CA GLU A 1082 -37.22 -30.68 10.13
C GLU A 1082 -36.49 -29.37 9.82
N VAL A 1083 -36.80 -28.74 8.68
CA VAL A 1083 -36.33 -27.39 8.32
C VAL A 1083 -36.80 -26.34 9.33
N ALA A 1084 -38.03 -26.47 9.87
CA ALA A 1084 -38.58 -25.58 10.89
C ALA A 1084 -37.84 -25.59 12.25
N LYS A 1085 -36.81 -26.43 12.42
CA LYS A 1085 -35.92 -26.41 13.60
C LYS A 1085 -34.75 -25.43 13.44
N LEU A 1086 -34.49 -24.96 12.21
CA LEU A 1086 -33.39 -24.07 11.85
C LEU A 1086 -33.78 -22.61 12.15
N ASN A 1087 -33.97 -22.30 13.43
CA ASN A 1087 -34.48 -21.02 13.92
C ASN A 1087 -33.64 -19.79 13.51
N GLN A 1088 -32.42 -20.00 13.02
CA GLN A 1088 -31.51 -18.99 12.50
C GLN A 1088 -31.66 -18.70 10.98
N LEU A 1089 -32.61 -19.35 10.29
CA LEU A 1089 -32.88 -19.06 8.89
C LEU A 1089 -33.50 -17.66 8.70
N LYS A 1090 -32.90 -16.91 7.81
CA LYS A 1090 -33.37 -15.62 7.26
C LYS A 1090 -34.03 -15.79 5.90
N ASN A 1091 -33.44 -16.59 5.01
CA ASN A 1091 -33.93 -16.78 3.65
C ASN A 1091 -34.25 -18.26 3.40
N LEU A 1092 -35.47 -18.56 2.93
CA LEU A 1092 -35.92 -19.93 2.66
C LEU A 1092 -36.65 -20.05 1.31
N GLY A 1093 -36.03 -20.72 0.34
CA GLY A 1093 -36.58 -20.93 -1.00
C GLY A 1093 -37.30 -22.27 -1.14
N LEU A 1094 -38.63 -22.27 -1.17
CA LEU A 1094 -39.49 -23.48 -1.24
C LEU A 1094 -40.29 -23.60 -2.55
N GLN A 1095 -39.99 -22.76 -3.56
CA GLN A 1095 -40.71 -22.76 -4.83
C GLN A 1095 -40.83 -24.17 -5.44
N GLY A 1096 -42.04 -24.57 -5.83
CA GLY A 1096 -42.28 -25.85 -6.52
C GLY A 1096 -42.23 -27.12 -5.66
N VAL A 1097 -42.03 -27.04 -4.34
CA VAL A 1097 -42.04 -28.23 -3.45
C VAL A 1097 -43.47 -28.61 -3.03
N LYS A 1098 -43.66 -29.85 -2.54
CA LYS A 1098 -45.00 -30.45 -2.34
C LYS A 1098 -45.57 -30.22 -0.93
N ILE A 1099 -45.44 -28.99 -0.44
CA ILE A 1099 -45.95 -28.55 0.86
C ILE A 1099 -47.37 -27.98 0.78
N THR A 1100 -48.08 -28.00 1.89
CA THR A 1100 -49.46 -27.52 2.07
C THR A 1100 -49.57 -26.60 3.30
N ASP A 1101 -50.76 -26.06 3.55
CA ASP A 1101 -51.04 -25.22 4.74
C ASP A 1101 -50.65 -25.91 6.07
N ALA A 1102 -50.81 -27.24 6.15
CA ALA A 1102 -50.44 -28.02 7.33
C ALA A 1102 -48.91 -28.07 7.59
N GLY A 1103 -48.11 -27.83 6.54
CA GLY A 1103 -46.67 -27.61 6.65
C GLY A 1103 -46.31 -26.20 7.12
N LEU A 1104 -47.04 -25.17 6.67
CA LEU A 1104 -46.79 -23.78 7.07
C LEU A 1104 -46.95 -23.55 8.57
N ASP A 1105 -47.84 -24.30 9.23
CA ASP A 1105 -47.99 -24.26 10.69
C ASP A 1105 -46.68 -24.57 11.46
N GLN A 1106 -45.72 -25.30 10.84
CA GLN A 1106 -44.41 -25.54 11.45
C GLN A 1106 -43.51 -24.28 11.38
N LEU A 1107 -43.62 -23.50 10.31
CA LEU A 1107 -42.76 -22.33 10.04
C LEU A 1107 -43.06 -21.12 10.94
N GLN A 1108 -44.22 -21.08 11.59
CA GLN A 1108 -44.65 -19.96 12.46
C GLN A 1108 -43.62 -19.61 13.57
N ASN A 1109 -42.68 -20.51 13.89
CA ASN A 1109 -41.64 -20.30 14.91
C ASN A 1109 -40.33 -19.69 14.39
N LEU A 1110 -40.13 -19.60 13.06
CA LEU A 1110 -38.92 -19.03 12.45
C LEU A 1110 -38.94 -17.49 12.49
N LYS A 1111 -38.85 -16.92 13.70
CA LYS A 1111 -38.96 -15.46 13.93
C LYS A 1111 -37.81 -14.62 13.36
N GLN A 1112 -36.79 -15.24 12.75
CA GLN A 1112 -35.70 -14.55 12.06
C GLN A 1112 -35.85 -14.57 10.53
N LEU A 1113 -36.95 -15.14 10.00
CA LEU A 1113 -37.16 -15.34 8.58
C LEU A 1113 -37.56 -14.02 7.89
N GLU A 1114 -36.64 -13.47 7.10
CA GLU A 1114 -36.76 -12.21 6.36
C GLU A 1114 -37.34 -12.43 4.95
N GLN A 1115 -37.07 -13.57 4.31
CA GLN A 1115 -37.57 -13.92 2.97
C GLN A 1115 -38.02 -15.37 2.87
N LEU A 1116 -39.18 -15.60 2.25
CA LEU A 1116 -39.78 -16.92 2.03
C LEU A 1116 -40.42 -17.01 0.64
N ASP A 1117 -40.04 -17.99 -0.18
CA ASP A 1117 -40.61 -18.21 -1.51
C ASP A 1117 -41.50 -19.46 -1.56
N LEU A 1118 -42.81 -19.26 -1.69
CA LEU A 1118 -43.86 -20.29 -1.71
C LEU A 1118 -44.53 -20.46 -3.09
N ARG A 1119 -43.99 -19.84 -4.14
CA ARG A 1119 -44.59 -19.91 -5.49
C ARG A 1119 -44.63 -21.36 -6.02
N ASN A 1120 -45.61 -21.70 -6.85
CA ASN A 1120 -45.80 -23.05 -7.38
C ASN A 1120 -45.90 -24.19 -6.31
N THR A 1121 -46.27 -23.88 -5.06
CA THR A 1121 -46.54 -24.89 -4.00
C THR A 1121 -48.04 -25.23 -3.95
N ARG A 1122 -48.48 -26.05 -2.97
CA ARG A 1122 -49.91 -26.38 -2.74
C ARG A 1122 -50.49 -25.68 -1.51
N VAL A 1123 -49.88 -24.57 -1.14
CA VAL A 1123 -50.33 -23.65 -0.09
C VAL A 1123 -51.52 -22.84 -0.61
N THR A 1124 -52.48 -22.54 0.26
CA THR A 1124 -53.59 -21.64 -0.04
C THR A 1124 -53.34 -20.22 0.47
N GLU A 1125 -54.08 -19.25 -0.09
CA GLU A 1125 -54.06 -17.86 0.37
C GLU A 1125 -54.42 -17.74 1.86
N ALA A 1126 -55.23 -18.66 2.41
CA ALA A 1126 -55.55 -18.71 3.84
C ALA A 1126 -54.36 -19.17 4.69
N GLY A 1127 -53.59 -20.15 4.22
CA GLY A 1127 -52.33 -20.58 4.85
C GLY A 1127 -51.29 -19.46 4.88
N VAL A 1128 -51.10 -18.76 3.74
CA VAL A 1128 -50.18 -17.60 3.68
C VAL A 1128 -50.65 -16.47 4.59
N ARG A 1129 -51.95 -16.18 4.67
CA ARG A 1129 -52.48 -15.15 5.58
C ARG A 1129 -52.18 -15.48 7.04
N SER A 1130 -52.44 -16.73 7.45
CA SER A 1130 -52.09 -17.21 8.80
C SER A 1130 -50.58 -17.12 9.08
N LEU A 1131 -49.73 -17.39 8.08
CA LEU A 1131 -48.27 -17.30 8.25
C LEU A 1131 -47.78 -15.85 8.30
N ARG A 1132 -48.38 -14.92 7.53
CA ARG A 1132 -48.09 -13.46 7.62
C ARG A 1132 -48.53 -12.87 8.96
N GLU A 1133 -49.64 -13.34 9.54
CA GLU A 1133 -50.05 -12.97 10.90
C GLU A 1133 -49.06 -13.50 11.97
N ALA A 1134 -48.40 -14.63 11.71
CA ALA A 1134 -47.38 -15.19 12.60
C ALA A 1134 -45.96 -14.61 12.39
N LEU A 1135 -45.63 -14.17 11.17
CA LEU A 1135 -44.33 -13.65 10.75
C LEU A 1135 -44.52 -12.32 10.00
N PRO A 1136 -44.85 -11.21 10.70
CA PRO A 1136 -45.21 -9.95 10.05
C PRO A 1136 -44.04 -9.29 9.31
N ASP A 1137 -42.81 -9.52 9.78
CA ASP A 1137 -41.58 -8.95 9.21
C ASP A 1137 -41.01 -9.80 8.05
N CYS A 1138 -41.70 -10.88 7.64
CA CYS A 1138 -41.24 -11.80 6.61
C CYS A 1138 -41.80 -11.46 5.22
N THR A 1139 -40.92 -11.27 4.25
CA THR A 1139 -41.28 -11.07 2.84
C THR A 1139 -41.66 -12.42 2.21
N ILE A 1140 -42.94 -12.77 2.26
CA ILE A 1140 -43.48 -14.01 1.68
C ILE A 1140 -43.90 -13.80 0.22
N GLN A 1141 -43.09 -14.27 -0.73
CA GLN A 1141 -43.43 -14.39 -2.14
C GLN A 1141 -44.38 -15.57 -2.36
N PHE A 1142 -45.54 -15.31 -2.96
CA PHE A 1142 -46.60 -16.29 -3.19
C PHE A 1142 -47.43 -15.87 -4.40
N GLU A 1143 -47.89 -16.85 -5.18
CA GLU A 1143 -48.72 -16.69 -6.37
C GLU A 1143 -49.96 -17.56 -6.20
N THR A 1144 -51.12 -17.04 -6.59
CA THR A 1144 -52.41 -17.74 -6.60
C THR A 1144 -52.72 -18.25 -8.01
N GLU A 1145 -53.34 -19.43 -8.12
CA GLU A 1145 -53.91 -19.97 -9.38
C GLU A 1145 -55.09 -19.13 -9.88
#